data_AF-A0A9D0N5Z1-F1
#
_entry.id   AF-A0A9D0N5Z1-F1
#
_cell.length_a   1.000
_cell.length_b   1.000
_cell.length_c   1.000
_cell.angle_alpha   90.00
_cell.angle_beta   90.00
_cell.angle_gamma   90.00
#
_symmetry.space_group_name_H-M   'P 1'
#
loop_
_entity.id
_entity.type
_entity.pdbx_description
1 polymer ?
#
loop_
_entity_poly.entity_id
_entity_poly.type
_entity_poly.pdbx_seq_one_letter_code
_entity_poly.pdbx_strand_id
1 'polypeptide(L)'
;MPHYIRWFNEISIDDISTVGGKNASLGEMYQELTPQGIKVPNGFAITAEAYRDGLIQANNQHALKATLEGLNPDDMDDLARRGARARAIIYSTPLANTLQEQILAAYKQLQEEYGDNLSLAVRSSATAEDLPTASFAGQQETYLNIRDNEHLLEACRNCFASLFTDRAIHYRIHNGFDHFKVALSIGVMKMVRSDLDTSGVMFSLDTETGFRDVVFITAAYGLGETVVQGMVEPDEFYVHKPTFMAGHRAVLRRHLGNKQIKMIYAADGSQEKTCNVPVPEIGRQRYCLSDRDVLTLADYAIKVEKHYSEKAGETRPMDMEWARDGLDGELYMVQARPETVESQKQGNLLRQYHLRQQGEILARGYAVGTKIATGHARYIANAAQLHKFRPGEVLVAETTTPDWEPIMKIAAAIVTNRGGRTCHAAIIARELGVPAVVGCNNATQAIDEGTMVTVSCAGGNEGRIFHGELDYDVIETDLSDLPRPNTKIMVNLGNPDLAFSTSFLPCDGVGLARLEFIINEYIKAHPMALLHPERIAGRSTRDALEKLISGYADGSDYFVRRLAEGVGTIAAAFWPKPVVVRLSDFKSNEYASLLGGTDFEPQEDNPMLGFRGAARYTHPAYAEGFALECAAMKYVRDNMGLTNVKLMIPFCRRIEEGEKVLQSMAEHGLKRGDNGLEIYVMCEIPNNVILIDEFSKLFDGFSIGSNDLTQLTLGVDRDSEIVSFDFDERDPGVKQMIKLAVEGARRNHCHSGLCGQAPSDYPEMAEFLVEIGIDSMSLNPDTVLETTQHVLEVEKKLQKKLAP
;
A
#
# COMPACT_ATOMS: atom_id res chain seq x y z
N MET A 1 31.54 -1.76 -40.90
CA MET A 1 31.63 -2.78 -39.84
C MET A 1 30.29 -2.78 -39.12
N PRO A 2 29.74 -3.94 -38.72
CA PRO A 2 28.52 -3.97 -37.93
C PRO A 2 28.75 -3.25 -36.59
N HIS A 3 27.76 -2.47 -36.17
CA HIS A 3 27.81 -1.65 -34.96
C HIS A 3 26.88 -2.27 -33.91
N TYR A 4 27.47 -2.97 -32.94
CA TYR A 4 26.75 -3.81 -31.98
C TYR A 4 26.48 -3.13 -30.64
N ILE A 5 27.03 -1.94 -30.43
CA ILE A 5 26.88 -1.18 -29.18
C ILE A 5 26.01 0.04 -29.46
N ARG A 6 25.05 0.32 -28.56
CA ARG A 6 24.23 1.54 -28.54
C ARG A 6 24.29 2.15 -27.15
N TRP A 7 24.64 3.43 -27.05
CA TRP A 7 24.67 4.12 -25.75
C TRP A 7 23.26 4.46 -25.28
N PHE A 8 23.03 4.58 -23.97
CA PHE A 8 21.70 4.94 -23.45
C PHE A 8 21.16 6.27 -24.00
N ASN A 9 22.04 7.22 -24.34
CA ASN A 9 21.65 8.47 -25.01
C ASN A 9 21.34 8.32 -26.52
N GLU A 10 21.38 7.11 -27.08
CA GLU A 10 21.10 6.80 -28.48
C GLU A 10 19.90 5.85 -28.66
N ILE A 11 19.27 5.40 -27.57
CA ILE A 11 18.18 4.41 -27.58
C ILE A 11 16.93 4.92 -26.86
N SER A 12 15.78 4.61 -27.43
CA SER A 12 14.45 5.02 -26.95
C SER A 12 13.55 3.80 -26.78
N ILE A 13 12.32 4.00 -26.28
CA ILE A 13 11.32 2.92 -26.19
C ILE A 13 10.95 2.33 -27.56
N ASP A 14 11.20 3.04 -28.66
CA ASP A 14 10.92 2.56 -30.01
C ASP A 14 11.94 1.50 -30.48
N ASP A 15 13.05 1.35 -29.75
CA ASP A 15 14.15 0.43 -30.07
C ASP A 15 14.03 -0.94 -29.38
N ILE A 16 12.85 -1.29 -28.81
CA ILE A 16 12.60 -2.59 -28.14
C ILE A 16 13.03 -3.78 -29.00
N SER A 17 12.79 -3.75 -30.31
CA SER A 17 13.19 -4.85 -31.21
C SER A 17 14.70 -5.03 -31.35
N THR A 18 15.47 -4.01 -31.01
CA THR A 18 16.92 -3.92 -31.18
C THR A 18 17.66 -4.14 -29.87
N VAL A 19 17.15 -3.60 -28.75
CA VAL A 19 17.84 -3.65 -27.44
C VAL A 19 17.01 -4.30 -26.32
N GLY A 20 15.83 -4.83 -26.62
CA GLY A 20 14.92 -5.34 -25.60
C GLY A 20 14.31 -4.21 -24.76
N GLY A 21 13.23 -4.49 -24.04
CA GLY A 21 12.46 -3.41 -23.44
C GLY A 21 13.07 -2.79 -22.18
N LYS A 22 13.87 -3.53 -21.39
CA LYS A 22 14.64 -2.94 -20.27
C LYS A 22 15.63 -1.88 -20.74
N ASN A 23 16.46 -2.20 -21.74
CA ASN A 23 17.45 -1.25 -22.25
C ASN A 23 16.78 -0.09 -23.00
N ALA A 24 15.69 -0.37 -23.73
CA ALA A 24 14.90 0.67 -24.38
C ALA A 24 14.30 1.65 -23.36
N SER A 25 13.76 1.14 -22.24
CA SER A 25 13.27 1.97 -21.14
C SER A 25 14.39 2.74 -20.42
N LEU A 26 15.54 2.13 -20.17
CA LEU A 26 16.70 2.82 -19.60
C LEU A 26 17.16 3.98 -20.49
N GLY A 27 17.26 3.75 -21.81
CA GLY A 27 17.61 4.78 -22.77
C GLY A 27 16.56 5.90 -22.84
N GLU A 28 15.28 5.54 -22.84
CA GLU A 28 14.17 6.50 -22.79
C GLU A 28 14.27 7.40 -21.54
N MET A 29 14.47 6.81 -20.35
CA MET A 29 14.63 7.58 -19.12
C MET A 29 15.89 8.46 -19.16
N TYR A 30 17.01 7.93 -19.66
CA TYR A 30 18.26 8.67 -19.74
C TYR A 30 18.14 9.90 -20.66
N GLN A 31 17.48 9.77 -21.81
CA GLN A 31 17.31 10.87 -22.75
C GLN A 31 16.28 11.91 -22.28
N GLU A 32 15.11 11.45 -21.85
CA GLU A 32 13.95 12.33 -21.65
C GLU A 32 13.82 12.82 -20.21
N LEU A 33 14.27 12.03 -19.23
CA LEU A 33 14.05 12.30 -17.81
C LEU A 33 15.27 12.86 -17.09
N THR A 34 16.49 12.58 -17.57
CA THR A 34 17.71 13.21 -17.01
C THR A 34 17.72 14.74 -17.15
N PRO A 35 17.29 15.34 -18.28
CA PRO A 35 17.10 16.79 -18.36
C PRO A 35 16.06 17.34 -17.37
N GLN A 36 15.14 16.49 -16.89
CA GLN A 36 14.09 16.84 -15.90
C GLN A 36 14.55 16.61 -14.45
N GLY A 37 15.83 16.27 -14.24
CA GLY A 37 16.45 16.08 -12.92
C GLY A 37 16.40 14.66 -12.37
N ILE A 38 15.96 13.68 -13.17
CA ILE A 38 15.99 12.26 -12.77
C ILE A 38 17.35 11.67 -13.10
N LYS A 39 18.06 11.16 -12.09
CA LYS A 39 19.36 10.52 -12.32
C LYS A 39 19.17 9.07 -12.75
N VAL A 40 19.73 8.71 -13.90
CA VAL A 40 19.79 7.35 -14.42
C VAL A 40 21.27 7.00 -14.60
N PRO A 41 21.77 5.85 -14.12
CA PRO A 41 23.17 5.48 -14.33
C PRO A 41 23.45 5.29 -15.82
N ASN A 42 24.52 5.92 -16.31
CA ASN A 42 24.91 5.81 -17.72
C ASN A 42 25.44 4.39 -18.05
N GLY A 43 25.35 4.03 -19.33
CA GLY A 43 25.69 2.71 -19.83
C GLY A 43 25.46 2.57 -21.32
N PHE A 44 25.61 1.34 -21.79
CA PHE A 44 25.41 0.96 -23.18
C PHE A 44 24.72 -0.41 -23.29
N ALA A 45 24.01 -0.63 -24.39
CA ALA A 45 23.38 -1.88 -24.75
C ALA A 45 24.15 -2.59 -25.87
N ILE A 46 24.36 -3.89 -25.70
CA ILE A 46 24.76 -4.82 -26.76
C ILE A 46 23.50 -5.23 -27.51
N THR A 47 23.42 -4.97 -28.81
CA THR A 47 22.19 -5.17 -29.59
C THR A 47 21.83 -6.65 -29.77
N ALA A 48 20.54 -6.91 -29.99
CA ALA A 48 20.01 -8.22 -30.36
C ALA A 48 20.60 -8.75 -31.69
N GLU A 49 21.07 -7.87 -32.57
CA GLU A 49 21.79 -8.24 -33.79
C GLU A 49 23.13 -8.93 -33.46
N ALA A 50 23.86 -8.44 -32.45
CA ALA A 50 25.10 -9.05 -31.99
C ALA A 50 24.91 -10.51 -31.57
N TYR A 51 23.79 -10.80 -30.90
CA TYR A 51 23.39 -12.15 -30.52
C TYR A 51 23.10 -13.04 -31.74
N ARG A 52 22.30 -12.53 -32.70
CA ARG A 52 21.94 -13.25 -33.91
C ARG A 52 23.16 -13.57 -34.77
N ASP A 53 24.03 -12.59 -34.97
CA ASP A 53 25.24 -12.74 -35.79
C ASP A 53 26.22 -13.72 -35.15
N GLY A 54 26.35 -13.72 -33.81
CA GLY A 54 27.15 -14.70 -33.09
C GLY A 54 26.66 -16.14 -33.30
N LEU A 55 25.35 -16.37 -33.24
CA LEU A 55 24.75 -17.69 -33.48
C LEU A 55 24.94 -18.18 -34.93
N ILE A 56 24.84 -17.28 -35.90
CA ILE A 56 25.01 -17.58 -37.32
C ILE A 56 26.48 -17.90 -37.62
N GLN A 57 27.42 -17.06 -37.15
CA GLN A 57 28.86 -17.23 -37.41
C GLN A 57 29.40 -18.53 -36.82
N ALA A 58 28.85 -19.00 -35.69
CA ALA A 58 29.26 -20.23 -35.05
C ALA A 58 28.58 -21.49 -35.60
N ASN A 59 27.67 -21.36 -36.58
CA ASN A 59 26.85 -22.46 -37.13
C ASN A 59 26.05 -23.24 -36.05
N ASN A 60 25.84 -22.63 -34.89
CA ASN A 60 25.22 -23.26 -33.71
C ASN A 60 23.69 -23.21 -33.73
N GLN A 61 23.09 -22.42 -34.64
CA GLN A 61 21.65 -22.32 -34.80
C GLN A 61 20.99 -23.68 -35.12
N HIS A 62 21.63 -24.49 -35.97
CA HIS A 62 21.14 -25.84 -36.30
C HIS A 62 21.20 -26.79 -35.10
N ALA A 63 22.29 -26.75 -34.33
CA ALA A 63 22.46 -27.57 -33.13
C ALA A 63 21.45 -27.20 -32.04
N LEU A 64 21.17 -25.90 -31.88
CA LEU A 64 20.20 -25.38 -30.93
C LEU A 64 18.77 -25.82 -31.31
N LYS A 65 18.42 -25.74 -32.61
CA LYS A 65 17.13 -26.21 -33.13
C LYS A 65 16.93 -27.71 -32.91
N ALA A 66 17.92 -28.53 -33.26
CA ALA A 66 17.87 -29.97 -33.05
C ALA A 66 17.74 -30.35 -31.56
N THR A 67 18.31 -29.55 -30.64
CA THR A 67 18.20 -29.80 -29.19
C THR A 67 16.79 -29.57 -28.66
N LEU A 68 16.08 -28.57 -29.20
CA LEU A 68 14.75 -28.17 -28.74
C LEU A 68 13.60 -28.81 -29.54
N GLU A 69 13.89 -29.47 -30.66
CA GLU A 69 12.89 -30.20 -31.45
C GLU A 69 12.23 -31.33 -30.66
N GLY A 70 10.90 -31.32 -30.59
CA GLY A 70 10.12 -32.32 -29.86
C GLY A 70 10.26 -32.27 -28.34
N LEU A 71 10.72 -31.13 -27.79
CA LEU A 71 10.71 -30.87 -26.35
C LEU A 71 9.27 -30.95 -25.81
N ASN A 72 9.07 -31.72 -24.75
CA ASN A 72 7.81 -31.73 -24.01
C ASN A 72 7.89 -30.73 -22.84
N PRO A 73 7.13 -29.62 -22.85
CA PRO A 73 7.17 -28.62 -21.78
C PRO A 73 6.68 -29.17 -20.42
N ASP A 74 5.81 -30.17 -20.41
CA ASP A 74 5.25 -30.73 -19.17
C ASP A 74 6.15 -31.81 -18.54
N ASP A 75 7.25 -32.19 -19.21
CA ASP A 75 8.27 -33.10 -18.70
C ASP A 75 9.48 -32.29 -18.20
N MET A 76 9.53 -32.07 -16.90
CA MET A 76 10.57 -31.28 -16.24
C MET A 76 11.98 -31.86 -16.43
N ASP A 77 12.12 -33.18 -16.55
CA ASP A 77 13.42 -33.84 -16.74
C ASP A 77 13.91 -33.71 -18.19
N ASP A 78 13.00 -33.75 -19.17
CA ASP A 78 13.34 -33.44 -20.57
C ASP A 78 13.70 -31.97 -20.75
N LEU A 79 12.93 -31.07 -20.12
CA LEU A 79 13.18 -29.63 -20.13
C LEU A 79 14.55 -29.28 -19.55
N ALA A 80 14.86 -29.76 -18.34
CA ALA A 80 16.14 -29.47 -17.68
C ALA A 80 17.34 -29.97 -18.49
N ARG A 81 17.24 -31.18 -19.06
CA ARG A 81 18.32 -31.78 -19.85
C ARG A 81 18.58 -31.03 -21.15
N ARG A 82 17.51 -30.68 -21.88
CA ARG A 82 17.60 -29.95 -23.16
C ARG A 82 17.97 -28.49 -22.94
N GLY A 83 17.43 -27.85 -21.90
CA GLY A 83 17.81 -26.50 -21.49
C GLY A 83 19.28 -26.40 -21.12
N ALA A 84 19.81 -27.32 -20.30
CA ALA A 84 21.23 -27.37 -19.97
C ALA A 84 22.11 -27.54 -21.22
N ARG A 85 21.69 -28.38 -22.17
CA ARG A 85 22.40 -28.57 -23.44
C ARG A 85 22.34 -27.33 -24.34
N ALA A 86 21.20 -26.64 -24.40
CA ALA A 86 21.06 -25.38 -25.13
C ALA A 86 21.97 -24.28 -24.54
N ARG A 87 22.01 -24.15 -23.21
CA ARG A 87 22.92 -23.23 -22.51
C ARG A 87 24.39 -23.54 -22.80
N ALA A 88 24.78 -24.82 -22.77
CA ALA A 88 26.14 -25.23 -23.09
C ALA A 88 26.56 -24.89 -24.53
N ILE A 89 25.66 -25.05 -25.51
CA ILE A 89 25.91 -24.67 -26.91
C ILE A 89 26.18 -23.16 -27.00
N ILE A 90 25.33 -22.35 -26.39
CA ILE A 90 25.47 -20.88 -26.43
C ILE A 90 26.73 -20.44 -25.70
N TYR A 91 26.96 -20.95 -24.50
CA TYR A 91 28.15 -20.61 -23.71
C TYR A 91 29.46 -20.98 -24.43
N SER A 92 29.48 -22.10 -25.15
CA SER A 92 30.65 -22.53 -25.93
C SER A 92 30.89 -21.68 -27.19
N THR A 93 29.94 -20.80 -27.56
CA THR A 93 30.07 -19.91 -28.70
C THR A 93 30.98 -18.73 -28.34
N PRO A 94 32.17 -18.59 -28.95
CA PRO A 94 33.05 -17.46 -28.65
C PRO A 94 32.42 -16.15 -29.14
N LEU A 95 32.56 -15.09 -28.35
CA LEU A 95 32.20 -13.75 -28.80
C LEU A 95 33.11 -13.35 -29.97
N ALA A 96 32.55 -12.85 -31.06
CA ALA A 96 33.35 -12.39 -32.20
C ALA A 96 34.34 -11.29 -31.77
N ASN A 97 35.57 -11.31 -32.31
CA ASN A 97 36.61 -10.33 -31.94
C ASN A 97 36.13 -8.89 -32.09
N THR A 98 35.37 -8.59 -33.15
CA THR A 98 34.78 -7.26 -33.38
C THR A 98 33.81 -6.85 -32.27
N LEU A 99 33.07 -7.79 -31.69
CA LEU A 99 32.16 -7.52 -30.57
C LEU A 99 32.94 -7.30 -29.28
N GLN A 100 33.95 -8.13 -29.01
CA GLN A 100 34.82 -7.96 -27.83
C GLN A 100 35.51 -6.59 -27.83
N GLU A 101 36.10 -6.20 -28.97
CA GLU A 101 36.73 -4.89 -29.14
C GLU A 101 35.77 -3.73 -28.86
N GLN A 102 34.54 -3.81 -29.39
CA GLN A 102 33.53 -2.77 -29.17
C GLN A 102 33.06 -2.71 -27.70
N ILE A 103 32.87 -3.85 -27.03
CA ILE A 103 32.50 -3.89 -25.60
C ILE A 103 33.60 -3.27 -24.74
N LEU A 104 34.85 -3.64 -24.97
CA LEU A 104 35.99 -3.13 -24.19
C LEU A 104 36.25 -1.64 -24.45
N ALA A 105 36.05 -1.18 -25.69
CA ALA A 105 36.15 0.25 -26.01
C ALA A 105 35.05 1.06 -25.28
N ALA A 106 33.81 0.56 -25.28
CA ALA A 106 32.71 1.21 -24.57
C ALA A 106 32.91 1.20 -23.05
N TYR A 107 33.43 0.11 -22.48
CA TYR A 107 33.78 0.07 -21.05
C TYR A 107 34.86 1.10 -20.70
N LYS A 108 35.92 1.21 -21.51
CA LYS A 108 36.95 2.23 -21.29
C LYS A 108 36.38 3.65 -21.31
N GLN A 109 35.45 3.94 -22.21
CA GLN A 109 34.77 5.24 -22.25
C GLN A 109 33.95 5.50 -20.97
N LEU A 110 33.29 4.50 -20.39
CA LEU A 110 32.64 4.64 -19.07
C LEU A 110 33.67 4.87 -17.95
N GLN A 111 34.85 4.24 -18.00
CA GLN A 111 35.92 4.50 -17.02
C GLN A 111 36.48 5.93 -17.15
N GLU A 112 36.51 6.50 -18.35
CA GLU A 112 36.88 7.90 -18.55
C GLU A 112 35.86 8.87 -17.91
N GLU A 113 34.58 8.50 -17.86
CA GLU A 113 33.50 9.28 -17.22
C GLU A 113 33.47 9.12 -15.69
N TYR A 114 33.58 7.88 -15.18
CA TYR A 114 33.36 7.56 -13.75
C TYR A 114 34.63 7.20 -12.96
N GLY A 115 35.79 7.10 -13.63
CA GLY A 115 37.07 6.72 -13.05
C GLY A 115 37.38 5.22 -13.13
N ASP A 116 38.65 4.88 -12.89
CA ASP A 116 39.19 3.53 -13.05
C ASP A 116 38.62 2.49 -12.07
N ASN A 117 38.07 2.93 -10.93
CA ASN A 117 37.48 2.07 -9.91
C ASN A 117 36.00 1.72 -10.20
N LEU A 118 35.51 1.99 -11.41
CA LEU A 118 34.13 1.72 -11.82
C LEU A 118 33.81 0.21 -11.75
N SER A 119 32.76 -0.11 -11.01
CA SER A 119 32.08 -1.41 -11.10
C SER A 119 30.86 -1.33 -12.01
N LEU A 120 30.57 -2.40 -12.73
CA LEU A 120 29.47 -2.50 -13.68
C LEU A 120 28.38 -3.48 -13.21
N ALA A 121 27.15 -3.19 -13.62
CA ALA A 121 26.06 -4.15 -13.69
C ALA A 121 25.90 -4.61 -15.14
N VAL A 122 25.79 -5.93 -15.33
CA VAL A 122 25.53 -6.55 -16.63
C VAL A 122 24.17 -7.24 -16.54
N ARG A 123 23.19 -6.70 -17.28
CA ARG A 123 21.78 -7.08 -17.22
C ARG A 123 21.30 -7.61 -18.55
N SER A 124 20.45 -8.62 -18.50
CA SER A 124 19.79 -9.23 -19.65
C SER A 124 18.48 -8.49 -19.97
N SER A 125 18.24 -8.23 -21.26
CA SER A 125 17.10 -7.47 -21.81
C SER A 125 16.58 -8.17 -23.07
N ALA A 126 15.48 -8.92 -22.96
CA ALA A 126 14.92 -9.65 -24.10
C ALA A 126 13.97 -8.80 -24.95
N THR A 127 13.97 -9.09 -26.25
CA THR A 127 13.10 -8.42 -27.25
C THR A 127 11.60 -8.72 -27.11
N ALA A 128 11.24 -9.71 -26.28
CA ALA A 128 9.86 -10.09 -26.01
C ALA A 128 9.47 -9.91 -24.54
N GLU A 129 10.33 -9.26 -23.73
CA GLU A 129 10.20 -9.20 -22.27
C GLU A 129 9.05 -8.32 -21.78
N ASP A 130 8.67 -7.32 -22.57
CA ASP A 130 7.74 -6.24 -22.18
C ASP A 130 6.47 -6.21 -23.06
N LEU A 131 6.01 -7.38 -23.52
CA LEU A 131 4.70 -7.45 -24.18
C LEU A 131 3.59 -7.17 -23.14
N PRO A 132 2.51 -6.43 -23.49
CA PRO A 132 1.48 -5.98 -22.54
C PRO A 132 0.81 -7.06 -21.68
N THR A 133 0.95 -8.33 -22.08
CA THR A 133 0.36 -9.52 -21.44
C THR A 133 1.40 -10.42 -20.77
N ALA A 134 2.68 -10.03 -20.72
CA ALA A 134 3.79 -10.90 -20.36
C ALA A 134 4.76 -10.22 -19.37
N SER A 135 4.69 -10.59 -18.09
CA SER A 135 5.67 -10.20 -17.06
C SER A 135 6.77 -11.26 -16.97
N PHE A 136 7.96 -10.98 -17.50
CA PHE A 136 9.15 -11.84 -17.37
C PHE A 136 9.95 -11.56 -16.08
N ALA A 137 9.27 -11.30 -14.96
CA ALA A 137 9.94 -10.91 -13.71
C ALA A 137 10.93 -12.00 -13.23
N GLY A 138 12.19 -11.62 -13.09
CA GLY A 138 13.25 -12.44 -12.48
C GLY A 138 13.63 -13.73 -13.22
N GLN A 139 13.36 -13.86 -14.53
CA GLN A 139 13.67 -15.09 -15.27
C GLN A 139 15.11 -15.16 -15.82
N GLN A 140 15.79 -14.03 -15.90
CA GLN A 140 17.09 -13.89 -16.58
C GLN A 140 18.16 -13.39 -15.60
N GLU A 141 19.41 -13.80 -15.85
CA GLU A 141 20.52 -13.56 -14.93
C GLU A 141 20.98 -12.09 -14.98
N THR A 142 21.34 -11.55 -13.81
CA THR A 142 21.97 -10.25 -13.64
C THR A 142 23.29 -10.45 -12.92
N TYR A 143 24.36 -9.85 -13.42
CA TYR A 143 25.68 -9.93 -12.82
C TYR A 143 26.08 -8.56 -12.27
N LEU A 144 26.45 -8.53 -10.99
CA LEU A 144 26.77 -7.32 -10.25
C LEU A 144 28.25 -7.28 -9.87
N ASN A 145 28.78 -6.08 -9.64
CA ASN A 145 30.17 -5.85 -9.18
C ASN A 145 31.26 -6.37 -10.15
N ILE A 146 31.07 -6.16 -11.45
CA ILE A 146 32.08 -6.51 -12.47
C ILE A 146 33.10 -5.36 -12.60
N ARG A 147 34.41 -5.65 -12.49
CA ARG A 147 35.47 -4.62 -12.43
C ARG A 147 36.60 -4.81 -13.45
N ASP A 148 36.56 -5.88 -14.23
CA ASP A 148 37.63 -6.21 -15.16
C ASP A 148 37.09 -6.76 -16.49
N ASN A 149 37.96 -6.68 -17.50
CA ASN A 149 37.63 -7.01 -18.87
C ASN A 149 37.24 -8.48 -19.06
N GLU A 150 37.89 -9.40 -18.36
CA GLU A 150 37.64 -10.83 -18.49
C GLU A 150 36.27 -11.19 -17.92
N HIS A 151 35.97 -10.74 -16.70
CA HIS A 151 34.67 -10.96 -16.08
C HIS A 151 33.53 -10.24 -16.80
N LEU A 152 33.78 -9.10 -17.45
CA LEU A 152 32.77 -8.43 -18.29
C LEU A 152 32.38 -9.29 -19.50
N LEU A 153 33.37 -9.82 -20.22
CA LEU A 153 33.10 -10.70 -21.35
C LEU A 153 32.44 -12.00 -20.90
N GLU A 154 32.88 -12.56 -19.76
CA GLU A 154 32.27 -13.73 -19.12
C GLU A 154 30.79 -13.51 -18.79
N ALA A 155 30.48 -12.42 -18.09
CA ALA A 155 29.11 -12.03 -17.75
C ALA A 155 28.24 -11.87 -19.01
N CYS A 156 28.79 -11.30 -20.09
CA CYS A 156 28.05 -11.18 -21.35
C CYS A 156 27.70 -12.55 -21.96
N ARG A 157 28.63 -13.52 -21.93
CA ARG A 157 28.35 -14.89 -22.41
C ARG A 157 27.28 -15.58 -21.59
N ASN A 158 27.36 -15.44 -20.27
CA ASN A 158 26.36 -16.05 -19.39
C ASN A 158 24.98 -15.41 -19.59
N CYS A 159 24.90 -14.08 -19.74
CA CYS A 159 23.65 -13.41 -20.12
C CYS A 159 23.06 -14.02 -21.40
N PHE A 160 23.83 -14.19 -22.48
CA PHE A 160 23.33 -14.83 -23.69
C PHE A 160 22.85 -16.27 -23.48
N ALA A 161 23.54 -17.05 -22.64
CA ALA A 161 23.10 -18.39 -22.28
C ALA A 161 21.80 -18.38 -21.46
N SER A 162 21.58 -17.36 -20.62
CA SER A 162 20.40 -17.23 -19.78
C SER A 162 19.07 -17.15 -20.55
N LEU A 163 19.12 -16.80 -21.85
CA LEU A 163 17.94 -16.87 -22.72
C LEU A 163 17.34 -18.30 -22.77
N PHE A 164 18.14 -19.33 -22.52
CA PHE A 164 17.74 -20.74 -22.53
C PHE A 164 17.77 -21.37 -21.13
N THR A 165 17.51 -20.59 -20.07
CA THR A 165 17.11 -21.18 -18.80
C THR A 165 15.86 -22.02 -18.97
N ASP A 166 15.69 -23.04 -18.13
CA ASP A 166 14.58 -23.98 -18.21
C ASP A 166 13.24 -23.22 -18.11
N ARG A 167 13.21 -22.21 -17.24
CA ARG A 167 12.10 -21.26 -17.07
C ARG A 167 11.80 -20.47 -18.34
N ALA A 168 12.80 -19.85 -18.95
CA ALA A 168 12.59 -19.02 -20.14
C ALA A 168 12.11 -19.85 -21.35
N ILE A 169 12.55 -21.11 -21.46
CA ILE A 169 12.07 -22.05 -22.48
C ILE A 169 10.59 -22.39 -22.23
N HIS A 170 10.26 -22.86 -21.02
CA HIS A 170 8.89 -23.23 -20.66
C HIS A 170 7.90 -22.07 -20.87
N TYR A 171 8.27 -20.87 -20.41
CA TYR A 171 7.46 -19.67 -20.55
C TYR A 171 7.15 -19.35 -22.03
N ARG A 172 8.16 -19.41 -22.90
CA ARG A 172 7.98 -19.16 -24.34
C ARG A 172 7.05 -20.18 -24.99
N ILE A 173 7.17 -21.46 -24.65
CA ILE A 173 6.27 -22.50 -25.20
C ILE A 173 4.83 -22.22 -24.77
N HIS A 174 4.61 -21.93 -23.49
CA HIS A 174 3.28 -21.69 -22.93
C HIS A 174 2.58 -20.49 -23.56
N ASN A 175 3.32 -19.41 -23.83
CA ASN A 175 2.80 -18.21 -24.50
C ASN A 175 2.82 -18.30 -26.03
N GLY A 176 3.23 -19.43 -26.61
CA GLY A 176 3.28 -19.62 -28.06
C GLY A 176 4.37 -18.81 -28.79
N PHE A 177 5.41 -18.36 -28.08
CA PHE A 177 6.53 -17.63 -28.68
C PHE A 177 7.56 -18.57 -29.30
N ASP A 178 7.94 -18.27 -30.55
CA ASP A 178 9.02 -18.97 -31.24
C ASP A 178 10.37 -18.65 -30.58
N HIS A 179 11.05 -19.69 -30.07
CA HIS A 179 12.36 -19.60 -29.42
C HIS A 179 13.43 -18.90 -30.26
N PHE A 180 13.32 -18.95 -31.59
CA PHE A 180 14.32 -18.41 -32.51
C PHE A 180 13.97 -17.01 -33.03
N LYS A 181 12.75 -16.51 -32.76
CA LYS A 181 12.38 -15.13 -33.05
C LYS A 181 12.76 -14.19 -31.91
N VAL A 182 12.87 -14.71 -30.68
CA VAL A 182 13.32 -13.96 -29.53
C VAL A 182 14.84 -13.85 -29.54
N ALA A 183 15.35 -12.63 -29.48
CA ALA A 183 16.76 -12.34 -29.28
C ALA A 183 16.98 -11.62 -27.95
N LEU A 184 18.20 -11.71 -27.44
CA LEU A 184 18.61 -11.08 -26.19
C LEU A 184 19.57 -9.93 -26.47
N SER A 185 19.34 -8.80 -25.81
CA SER A 185 20.27 -7.70 -25.66
C SER A 185 20.84 -7.70 -24.24
N ILE A 186 22.02 -7.09 -24.07
CA ILE A 186 22.69 -6.99 -22.77
C ILE A 186 22.92 -5.53 -22.46
N GLY A 187 22.39 -5.04 -21.34
CA GLY A 187 22.71 -3.73 -20.79
C GLY A 187 23.94 -3.80 -19.90
N VAL A 188 24.91 -2.92 -20.16
CA VAL A 188 26.11 -2.74 -19.33
C VAL A 188 26.09 -1.31 -18.80
N MET A 189 26.00 -1.14 -17.49
CA MET A 189 25.80 0.18 -16.87
C MET A 189 26.65 0.36 -15.62
N LYS A 190 26.89 1.62 -15.23
CA LYS A 190 27.47 1.97 -13.92
C LYS A 190 26.68 1.26 -12.82
N MET A 191 27.39 0.55 -11.94
CA MET A 191 26.79 -0.03 -10.75
C MET A 191 26.66 1.03 -9.66
N VAL A 192 25.43 1.23 -9.17
CA VAL A 192 25.13 2.11 -8.05
C VAL A 192 25.52 1.39 -6.75
N ARG A 193 26.31 2.05 -5.89
CA ARG A 193 26.86 1.43 -4.66
C ARG A 193 25.87 1.37 -3.50
N SER A 194 24.68 0.84 -3.75
CA SER A 194 23.68 0.64 -2.69
C SER A 194 24.03 -0.49 -1.72
N ASP A 195 25.04 -1.31 -2.03
CA ASP A 195 25.66 -2.25 -1.07
C ASP A 195 26.14 -1.55 0.21
N LEU A 196 26.55 -0.29 0.08
CA LEU A 196 26.99 0.57 1.17
C LEU A 196 25.85 1.36 1.82
N ASP A 197 24.66 1.35 1.22
CA ASP A 197 23.54 2.19 1.61
C ASP A 197 22.18 1.47 1.45
N THR A 198 21.33 1.92 0.53
CA THR A 198 19.91 1.55 0.44
C THR A 198 19.41 1.49 -0.99
N SER A 199 18.39 0.65 -1.21
CA SER A 199 17.70 0.54 -2.49
C SER A 199 16.29 -0.01 -2.27
N GLY A 200 15.48 -0.01 -3.33
CA GLY A 200 14.15 -0.57 -3.25
C GLY A 200 13.34 -0.40 -4.52
N VAL A 201 12.04 -0.56 -4.36
CA VAL A 201 11.05 -0.53 -5.44
C VAL A 201 10.00 0.53 -5.11
N MET A 202 9.49 1.22 -6.10
CA MET A 202 8.38 2.14 -5.95
C MET A 202 7.36 1.99 -7.08
N PHE A 203 6.10 2.24 -6.75
CA PHE A 203 4.97 2.14 -7.65
C PHE A 203 4.26 3.49 -7.70
N SER A 204 3.79 3.89 -8.87
CA SER A 204 2.98 5.10 -9.02
C SER A 204 1.51 4.87 -8.63
N LEU A 205 1.18 3.83 -7.88
CA LEU A 205 -0.14 3.62 -7.27
C LEU A 205 0.00 2.73 -6.04
N ASP A 206 -1.07 2.62 -5.27
CA ASP A 206 -1.18 1.58 -4.24
C ASP A 206 -1.42 0.21 -4.90
N THR A 207 -0.43 -0.68 -4.80
CA THR A 207 -0.45 -2.00 -5.46
C THR A 207 -1.51 -2.97 -4.94
N GLU A 208 -2.20 -2.65 -3.84
CA GLU A 208 -3.17 -3.56 -3.24
C GLU A 208 -4.60 -3.25 -3.63
N THR A 209 -4.91 -1.97 -3.67
CA THR A 209 -6.25 -1.46 -3.96
C THR A 209 -6.35 -0.90 -5.38
N GLY A 210 -5.21 -0.57 -6.00
CA GLY A 210 -5.15 0.15 -7.28
C GLY A 210 -5.36 1.66 -7.12
N PHE A 211 -5.35 2.20 -5.90
CA PHE A 211 -5.57 3.63 -5.64
C PHE A 211 -4.46 4.48 -6.26
N ARG A 212 -4.82 5.32 -7.23
CA ARG A 212 -3.88 5.97 -8.15
C ARG A 212 -3.28 7.26 -7.65
N ASP A 213 -3.85 7.87 -6.61
CA ASP A 213 -3.44 9.20 -6.14
C ASP A 213 -2.28 9.15 -5.14
N VAL A 214 -1.59 8.01 -5.03
CA VAL A 214 -0.40 7.84 -4.18
C VAL A 214 0.79 7.26 -4.94
N VAL A 215 1.99 7.59 -4.48
CA VAL A 215 3.21 6.84 -4.79
C VAL A 215 3.51 5.95 -3.59
N PHE A 216 3.69 4.65 -3.83
CA PHE A 216 4.09 3.67 -2.82
C PHE A 216 5.58 3.36 -2.98
N ILE A 217 6.39 3.59 -1.95
CA ILE A 217 7.84 3.41 -1.98
C ILE A 217 8.23 2.39 -0.91
N THR A 218 9.03 1.39 -1.32
CA THR A 218 9.66 0.43 -0.41
C THR A 218 11.16 0.61 -0.40
N ALA A 219 11.80 0.40 0.76
CA ALA A 219 13.23 0.61 0.92
C ALA A 219 13.86 -0.39 1.92
N ALA A 220 15.03 -0.92 1.59
CA ALA A 220 15.86 -1.69 2.51
C ALA A 220 17.34 -1.39 2.31
N TYR A 221 18.17 -1.81 3.27
CA TYR A 221 19.62 -1.68 3.16
C TYR A 221 20.22 -2.66 2.14
N GLY A 222 21.30 -2.25 1.49
CA GLY A 222 22.04 -3.08 0.54
C GLY A 222 21.51 -3.02 -0.89
N LEU A 223 21.87 -4.03 -1.68
CA LEU A 223 21.40 -4.20 -3.06
C LEU A 223 19.92 -4.58 -3.13
N GLY A 224 19.21 -4.07 -4.14
CA GLY A 224 17.74 -4.09 -4.21
C GLY A 224 17.14 -5.48 -4.44
N GLU A 225 17.97 -6.44 -4.79
CA GLU A 225 17.57 -7.82 -5.05
C GLU A 225 16.88 -8.47 -3.85
N THR A 226 17.26 -8.11 -2.61
CA THR A 226 16.59 -8.62 -1.41
C THR A 226 15.14 -8.15 -1.29
N VAL A 227 14.83 -6.95 -1.78
CA VAL A 227 13.48 -6.37 -1.79
C VAL A 227 12.66 -7.00 -2.91
N VAL A 228 13.21 -7.02 -4.13
CA VAL A 228 12.54 -7.58 -5.32
C VAL A 228 12.22 -9.07 -5.15
N GLN A 229 13.16 -9.85 -4.58
CA GLN A 229 12.94 -11.26 -4.27
C GLN A 229 12.11 -11.47 -2.99
N GLY A 230 11.89 -10.42 -2.20
CA GLY A 230 11.18 -10.50 -0.93
C GLY A 230 11.86 -11.32 0.13
N MET A 231 13.19 -11.30 0.16
CA MET A 231 13.94 -11.92 1.25
C MET A 231 13.90 -11.10 2.53
N VAL A 232 13.53 -9.81 2.43
CA VAL A 232 13.46 -8.86 3.53
C VAL A 232 12.11 -8.15 3.55
N GLU A 233 11.68 -7.77 4.75
CA GLU A 233 10.57 -6.85 4.97
C GLU A 233 11.09 -5.41 4.95
N PRO A 234 10.81 -4.64 3.89
CA PRO A 234 11.34 -3.29 3.71
C PRO A 234 10.55 -2.25 4.52
N ASP A 235 11.13 -1.06 4.70
CA ASP A 235 10.36 0.11 5.09
C ASP A 235 9.37 0.48 3.99
N GLU A 236 8.20 0.99 4.36
CA GLU A 236 7.17 1.43 3.42
C GLU A 236 6.81 2.90 3.64
N PHE A 237 6.62 3.62 2.54
CA PHE A 237 6.26 5.03 2.53
C PHE A 237 5.19 5.31 1.49
N TYR A 238 4.25 6.19 1.83
CA TYR A 238 3.24 6.69 0.90
C TYR A 238 3.38 8.21 0.74
N VAL A 239 3.24 8.70 -0.49
CA VAL A 239 3.17 10.12 -0.80
C VAL A 239 1.93 10.38 -1.65
N HIS A 240 1.08 11.33 -1.23
CA HIS A 240 -0.14 11.69 -1.95
C HIS A 240 0.19 12.64 -3.12
N LYS A 241 -0.06 12.21 -4.35
CA LYS A 241 0.32 12.95 -5.56
C LYS A 241 -0.39 14.30 -5.67
N PRO A 242 -1.71 14.43 -5.45
CA PRO A 242 -2.40 15.72 -5.57
C PRO A 242 -1.82 16.80 -4.67
N THR A 243 -1.56 16.49 -3.40
CA THR A 243 -0.97 17.48 -2.47
C THR A 243 0.51 17.73 -2.78
N PHE A 244 1.25 16.71 -3.22
CA PHE A 244 2.62 16.89 -3.71
C PHE A 244 2.68 17.85 -4.90
N MET A 245 1.80 17.68 -5.89
CA MET A 245 1.70 18.56 -7.06
C MET A 245 1.24 19.98 -6.70
N ALA A 246 0.43 20.13 -5.65
CA ALA A 246 0.04 21.42 -5.08
C ALA A 246 1.17 22.12 -4.28
N GLY A 247 2.34 21.49 -4.14
CA GLY A 247 3.52 22.08 -3.49
C GLY A 247 3.74 21.64 -2.04
N HIS A 248 2.87 20.80 -1.47
CA HIS A 248 3.08 20.25 -0.14
C HIS A 248 4.18 19.19 -0.16
N ARG A 249 5.00 19.16 0.89
CA ARG A 249 6.17 18.27 1.00
C ARG A 249 6.09 17.51 2.30
N ALA A 250 5.17 16.54 2.34
CA ALA A 250 4.93 15.68 3.48
C ALA A 250 4.79 14.22 3.02
N VAL A 251 5.42 13.31 3.76
CA VAL A 251 5.16 11.87 3.62
C VAL A 251 3.83 11.59 4.31
N LEU A 252 2.92 10.94 3.60
CA LEU A 252 1.56 10.66 4.06
C LEU A 252 1.55 9.65 5.19
N ARG A 253 2.32 8.57 5.03
CA ARG A 253 2.35 7.42 5.94
C ARG A 253 3.70 6.73 5.88
N ARG A 254 4.15 6.22 7.03
CA ARG A 254 5.38 5.43 7.18
C ARG A 254 5.08 4.10 7.89
N HIS A 255 5.76 3.05 7.48
CA HIS A 255 5.79 1.76 8.16
C HIS A 255 7.23 1.25 8.23
N LEU A 256 7.65 0.87 9.44
CA LEU A 256 9.02 0.44 9.69
C LEU A 256 9.14 -1.06 9.43
N GLY A 257 9.93 -1.42 8.42
CA GLY A 257 10.23 -2.81 8.09
C GLY A 257 11.28 -3.39 9.02
N ASN A 258 11.25 -4.72 9.18
CA ASN A 258 12.18 -5.42 10.05
C ASN A 258 13.63 -5.40 9.54
N LYS A 259 13.83 -5.28 8.22
CA LYS A 259 15.15 -5.10 7.56
C LYS A 259 16.22 -6.07 8.07
N GLN A 260 15.88 -7.35 8.31
CA GLN A 260 16.75 -8.29 9.03
C GLN A 260 18.08 -8.58 8.34
N ILE A 261 18.08 -8.55 7.00
CA ILE A 261 19.24 -8.86 6.16
C ILE A 261 19.44 -7.78 5.10
N LYS A 262 20.67 -7.65 4.63
CA LYS A 262 21.03 -6.85 3.46
C LYS A 262 22.00 -7.60 2.57
N MET A 263 21.92 -7.37 1.27
CA MET A 263 22.88 -7.92 0.32
C MET A 263 24.01 -6.92 0.08
N ILE A 264 25.25 -7.40 0.17
CA ILE A 264 26.47 -6.62 -0.06
C ILE A 264 27.38 -7.34 -1.05
N TYR A 265 28.45 -6.68 -1.48
CA TYR A 265 29.50 -7.34 -2.25
C TYR A 265 30.23 -8.39 -1.41
N ALA A 266 30.50 -9.54 -2.01
CA ALA A 266 31.33 -10.55 -1.40
C ALA A 266 32.79 -10.07 -1.33
N ALA A 267 33.56 -10.63 -0.39
CA ALA A 267 34.98 -10.35 -0.28
C ALA A 267 35.75 -10.86 -1.51
N ASP A 268 36.84 -10.18 -1.85
CA ASP A 268 37.70 -10.54 -2.97
C ASP A 268 38.19 -12.01 -2.83
N GLY A 269 37.97 -12.82 -3.87
CA GLY A 269 38.33 -14.25 -3.91
C GLY A 269 37.20 -15.23 -3.58
N SER A 270 36.00 -14.77 -3.24
CA SER A 270 34.80 -15.60 -3.13
C SER A 270 34.35 -16.16 -4.48
N GLN A 271 33.81 -17.39 -4.50
CA GLN A 271 33.14 -17.94 -5.69
C GLN A 271 31.88 -17.13 -6.05
N GLU A 272 31.14 -16.67 -5.05
CA GLU A 272 29.97 -15.80 -5.21
C GLU A 272 30.40 -14.32 -5.17
N LYS A 273 29.80 -13.47 -6.01
CA LYS A 273 30.12 -12.04 -6.13
C LYS A 273 29.38 -11.15 -5.12
N THR A 274 28.28 -11.64 -4.55
CA THR A 274 27.46 -10.96 -3.53
C THR A 274 27.18 -11.92 -2.38
N CYS A 275 26.86 -11.38 -1.20
CA CYS A 275 26.44 -12.20 -0.06
C CYS A 275 25.43 -11.46 0.82
N ASN A 276 24.57 -12.22 1.51
CA ASN A 276 23.62 -11.68 2.48
C ASN A 276 24.25 -11.61 3.87
N VAL A 277 24.12 -10.47 4.53
CA VAL A 277 24.60 -10.24 5.90
C VAL A 277 23.48 -9.71 6.78
N PRO A 278 23.47 -10.02 8.09
CA PRO A 278 22.48 -9.47 9.00
C PRO A 278 22.67 -7.95 9.18
N VAL A 279 21.55 -7.24 9.31
CA VAL A 279 21.56 -5.81 9.64
C VAL A 279 21.64 -5.64 11.17
N PRO A 280 22.52 -4.78 11.69
CA PRO A 280 22.56 -4.47 13.12
C PRO A 280 21.22 -3.97 13.66
N GLU A 281 20.89 -4.30 14.91
CA GLU A 281 19.61 -3.96 15.55
C GLU A 281 19.28 -2.46 15.49
N ILE A 282 20.28 -1.59 15.69
CA ILE A 282 20.12 -0.14 15.60
C ILE A 282 19.65 0.32 14.21
N GLY A 283 20.11 -0.35 13.15
CA GLY A 283 19.66 -0.08 11.78
C GLY A 283 18.25 -0.60 11.52
N ARG A 284 17.89 -1.75 12.09
CA ARG A 284 16.54 -2.34 11.95
C ARG A 284 15.47 -1.43 12.56
N GLN A 285 15.79 -0.76 13.66
CA GLN A 285 14.89 0.13 14.39
C GLN A 285 14.77 1.55 13.79
N ARG A 286 15.37 1.81 12.63
CA ARG A 286 15.33 3.12 11.96
C ARG A 286 14.84 3.00 10.54
N TYR A 287 14.19 4.04 10.05
CA TYR A 287 13.91 4.18 8.63
C TYR A 287 15.23 4.34 7.87
N CYS A 288 15.37 3.58 6.78
CA CYS A 288 16.58 3.61 5.96
C CYS A 288 16.63 4.82 5.00
N LEU A 289 15.49 5.48 4.78
CA LEU A 289 15.37 6.74 4.03
C LEU A 289 14.98 7.91 4.93
N SER A 290 15.42 9.11 4.54
CA SER A 290 14.89 10.36 5.09
C SER A 290 13.64 10.81 4.32
N ASP A 291 12.80 11.65 4.94
CA ASP A 291 11.63 12.25 4.26
C ASP A 291 12.01 12.97 2.96
N ARG A 292 13.19 13.63 2.92
CA ARG A 292 13.69 14.30 1.72
C ARG A 292 13.93 13.31 0.58
N ASP A 293 14.49 12.15 0.91
CA ASP A 293 14.77 11.11 -0.07
C ASP A 293 13.46 10.50 -0.59
N VAL A 294 12.51 10.22 0.30
CA VAL A 294 11.16 9.74 -0.05
C VAL A 294 10.45 10.73 -0.99
N LEU A 295 10.52 12.04 -0.70
CA LEU A 295 9.89 13.07 -1.54
C LEU A 295 10.60 13.24 -2.89
N THR A 296 11.92 13.04 -2.96
CA THR A 296 12.67 13.01 -4.23
C THR A 296 12.26 11.80 -5.08
N LEU A 297 12.13 10.62 -4.46
CA LEU A 297 11.65 9.42 -5.15
C LEU A 297 10.21 9.57 -5.64
N ALA A 298 9.34 10.21 -4.84
CA ALA A 298 7.97 10.52 -5.26
C ALA A 298 7.93 11.49 -6.46
N ASP A 299 8.81 12.51 -6.48
CA ASP A 299 8.98 13.40 -7.65
C ASP A 299 9.38 12.60 -8.90
N TYR A 300 10.33 11.68 -8.75
CA TYR A 300 10.79 10.80 -9.83
C TYR A 300 9.63 9.93 -10.35
N ALA A 301 8.91 9.27 -9.44
CA ALA A 301 7.78 8.42 -9.80
C ALA A 301 6.68 9.17 -10.56
N ILE A 302 6.31 10.39 -10.11
CA ILE A 302 5.28 11.22 -10.76
C ILE A 302 5.73 11.64 -12.16
N LYS A 303 7.00 12.05 -12.33
CA LYS A 303 7.55 12.43 -13.64
C LYS A 303 7.63 11.26 -14.60
N VAL A 304 8.08 10.09 -14.13
CA VAL A 304 8.14 8.86 -14.92
C VAL A 304 6.73 8.46 -15.38
N GLU A 305 5.77 8.36 -14.46
CA GLU A 305 4.37 8.03 -14.80
C GLU A 305 3.78 9.00 -15.82
N LYS A 306 3.99 10.31 -15.62
CA LYS A 306 3.53 11.33 -16.55
C LYS A 306 4.09 11.12 -17.96
N HIS A 307 5.41 10.94 -18.08
CA HIS A 307 6.09 10.73 -19.36
C HIS A 307 5.55 9.51 -20.11
N TYR A 308 5.48 8.36 -19.43
CA TYR A 308 5.01 7.12 -20.05
C TYR A 308 3.50 7.15 -20.35
N SER A 309 2.70 7.86 -19.56
CA SER A 309 1.27 8.07 -19.85
C SER A 309 1.07 8.97 -21.07
N GLU A 310 1.83 10.06 -21.19
CA GLU A 310 1.78 10.96 -22.34
C GLU A 310 2.21 10.24 -23.63
N LYS A 311 3.27 9.44 -23.57
CA LYS A 311 3.75 8.64 -24.71
C LYS A 311 2.77 7.55 -25.12
N ALA A 312 2.03 6.98 -24.18
CA ALA A 312 1.01 5.96 -24.41
C ALA A 312 -0.31 6.52 -24.95
N GLY A 313 -0.63 7.78 -24.64
CA GLY A 313 -1.96 8.36 -24.88
C GLY A 313 -3.04 7.90 -23.89
N GLU A 314 -2.67 7.18 -22.84
CA GLU A 314 -3.55 6.66 -21.79
C GLU A 314 -2.82 6.69 -20.43
N THR A 315 -3.57 6.69 -19.32
CA THR A 315 -2.96 6.61 -17.99
C THR A 315 -2.23 5.28 -17.84
N ARG A 316 -0.92 5.35 -17.56
CA ARG A 316 -0.06 4.18 -17.44
C ARG A 316 0.72 4.24 -16.12
N PRO A 317 0.21 3.57 -15.07
CA PRO A 317 0.94 3.43 -13.83
C PRO A 317 2.26 2.67 -14.04
N MET A 318 3.25 2.93 -13.19
CA MET A 318 4.62 2.47 -13.37
C MET A 318 5.14 1.72 -12.13
N ASP A 319 5.86 0.63 -12.37
CA ASP A 319 6.72 -0.11 -11.44
C ASP A 319 8.18 0.28 -11.70
N MET A 320 8.89 0.67 -10.65
CA MET A 320 10.17 1.37 -10.74
C MET A 320 11.16 0.86 -9.69
N GLU A 321 12.39 0.59 -10.11
CA GLU A 321 13.49 0.25 -9.21
C GLU A 321 14.44 1.44 -9.03
N TRP A 322 14.89 1.67 -7.80
CA TRP A 322 15.80 2.75 -7.45
C TRP A 322 16.89 2.29 -6.47
N ALA A 323 18.00 3.02 -6.46
CA ALA A 323 19.14 2.76 -5.58
C ALA A 323 19.78 4.08 -5.14
N ARG A 324 20.18 4.18 -3.85
CA ARG A 324 21.01 5.27 -3.34
C ARG A 324 22.47 4.83 -3.37
N ASP A 325 23.33 5.62 -3.99
CA ASP A 325 24.76 5.32 -4.04
C ASP A 325 25.42 5.71 -2.70
N GLY A 326 26.05 4.77 -2.01
CA GLY A 326 26.73 5.08 -0.75
C GLY A 326 28.04 5.86 -0.89
N LEU A 327 28.54 6.11 -2.10
CA LEU A 327 29.74 6.92 -2.33
C LEU A 327 29.40 8.39 -2.58
N ASP A 328 28.41 8.68 -3.43
CA ASP A 328 28.01 10.05 -3.78
C ASP A 328 26.77 10.54 -3.01
N GLY A 329 26.00 9.64 -2.40
CA GLY A 329 24.79 9.95 -1.62
C GLY A 329 23.55 10.25 -2.47
N GLU A 330 23.60 10.04 -3.78
CA GLU A 330 22.55 10.39 -4.74
C GLU A 330 21.60 9.23 -5.02
N LEU A 331 20.36 9.55 -5.39
CA LEU A 331 19.33 8.59 -5.77
C LEU A 331 19.34 8.38 -7.28
N TYR A 332 19.36 7.13 -7.72
CA TYR A 332 19.36 6.74 -9.12
C TYR A 332 18.17 5.83 -9.44
N MET A 333 17.55 6.08 -10.59
CA MET A 333 16.57 5.20 -11.22
C MET A 333 17.31 4.11 -12.01
N VAL A 334 17.09 2.85 -11.65
CA VAL A 334 17.79 1.71 -12.26
C VAL A 334 16.90 0.86 -13.15
N GLN A 335 15.57 1.01 -13.05
CA GLN A 335 14.59 0.39 -13.96
C GLN A 335 13.24 1.11 -13.85
N ALA A 336 12.48 1.13 -14.94
CA ALA A 336 11.07 1.49 -14.93
C ALA A 336 10.32 0.63 -15.95
N ARG A 337 9.09 0.25 -15.63
CA ARG A 337 8.20 -0.48 -16.55
C ARG A 337 6.74 -0.22 -16.20
N PRO A 338 5.79 -0.41 -17.11
CA PRO A 338 4.37 -0.31 -16.79
C PRO A 338 3.96 -1.30 -15.70
N GLU A 339 3.08 -0.86 -14.80
CA GLU A 339 2.39 -1.73 -13.84
C GLU A 339 1.27 -2.48 -14.58
N THR A 340 1.23 -3.82 -14.45
CA THR A 340 0.41 -4.69 -15.31
C THR A 340 -0.71 -5.43 -14.59
N VAL A 341 -0.75 -5.42 -13.26
CA VAL A 341 -1.77 -6.15 -12.49
C VAL A 341 -3.07 -5.34 -12.42
N GLU A 342 -3.01 -4.10 -11.94
CA GLU A 342 -4.22 -3.29 -11.74
C GLU A 342 -4.72 -2.70 -13.06
N SER A 343 -3.83 -2.49 -14.02
CA SER A 343 -4.20 -2.06 -15.37
C SER A 343 -5.02 -3.10 -16.15
N GLN A 344 -4.99 -4.38 -15.75
CA GLN A 344 -5.75 -5.47 -16.38
C GLN A 344 -7.13 -5.72 -15.74
N LYS A 345 -7.41 -5.19 -14.53
CA LYS A 345 -8.75 -5.31 -13.93
C LYS A 345 -9.72 -4.40 -14.69
N GLN A 346 -10.63 -4.99 -15.46
CA GLN A 346 -11.72 -4.24 -16.10
C GLN A 346 -12.55 -3.51 -15.02
N GLY A 347 -12.39 -2.19 -14.99
CA GLY A 347 -12.55 -1.33 -13.82
C GLY A 347 -13.96 -1.02 -13.32
N ASN A 348 -14.95 -1.91 -13.45
CA ASN A 348 -16.33 -1.61 -13.02
C ASN A 348 -16.93 -2.63 -12.04
N LEU A 349 -16.27 -3.77 -11.77
CA LEU A 349 -16.79 -4.81 -10.90
C LEU A 349 -16.10 -4.78 -9.53
N LEU A 350 -16.82 -4.31 -8.50
CA LEU A 350 -16.38 -4.39 -7.11
C LEU A 350 -16.69 -5.79 -6.57
N ARG A 351 -15.65 -6.50 -6.13
CA ARG A 351 -15.78 -7.81 -5.47
C ARG A 351 -15.39 -7.69 -4.00
N GLN A 352 -16.34 -7.83 -3.10
CA GLN A 352 -16.12 -7.83 -1.65
C GLN A 352 -16.21 -9.25 -1.11
N TYR A 353 -15.24 -9.62 -0.27
CA TYR A 353 -15.21 -10.91 0.40
C TYR A 353 -15.51 -10.70 1.88
N HIS A 354 -16.52 -11.37 2.42
CA HIS A 354 -16.92 -11.23 3.82
C HIS A 354 -16.90 -12.58 4.52
N LEU A 355 -16.03 -12.72 5.53
CA LEU A 355 -15.95 -13.94 6.32
C LEU A 355 -17.12 -13.96 7.33
N ARG A 356 -18.00 -14.96 7.24
CA ARG A 356 -19.18 -15.06 8.12
C ARG A 356 -18.88 -15.62 9.50
N GLN A 357 -17.74 -16.28 9.65
CA GLN A 357 -17.40 -17.07 10.83
C GLN A 357 -16.08 -16.58 11.44
N GLN A 358 -16.01 -16.59 12.77
CA GLN A 358 -14.73 -16.49 13.46
C GLN A 358 -14.16 -17.90 13.65
N GLY A 359 -12.87 -18.05 13.37
CA GLY A 359 -12.14 -19.31 13.55
C GLY A 359 -10.85 -19.09 14.35
N GLU A 360 -10.22 -20.20 14.74
CA GLU A 360 -8.88 -20.18 15.34
C GLU A 360 -7.86 -19.71 14.31
N ILE A 361 -7.06 -18.70 14.66
CA ILE A 361 -6.03 -18.14 13.78
C ILE A 361 -4.74 -18.95 13.99
N LEU A 362 -4.29 -19.63 12.94
CA LEU A 362 -3.05 -20.40 12.93
C LEU A 362 -1.82 -19.51 12.69
N ALA A 363 -1.93 -18.56 11.76
CA ALA A 363 -0.85 -17.64 11.42
C ALA A 363 -1.40 -16.31 10.87
N ARG A 364 -0.55 -15.28 10.93
CA ARG A 364 -0.85 -13.93 10.45
C ARG A 364 0.33 -13.38 9.68
N GLY A 365 0.08 -12.57 8.67
CA GLY A 365 1.10 -11.90 7.88
C GLY A 365 0.52 -10.73 7.09
N TYR A 366 1.24 -10.27 6.08
CA TYR A 366 0.78 -9.24 5.16
C TYR A 366 -0.21 -9.83 4.15
N ALA A 367 -1.39 -9.23 4.05
CA ALA A 367 -2.37 -9.58 3.03
C ALA A 367 -1.90 -9.15 1.64
N VAL A 368 -2.14 -9.99 0.64
CA VAL A 368 -1.92 -9.68 -0.77
C VAL A 368 -3.25 -9.85 -1.50
N GLY A 369 -3.84 -8.74 -1.92
CA GLY A 369 -5.20 -8.68 -2.46
C GLY A 369 -6.26 -8.71 -1.36
N THR A 370 -7.53 -8.94 -1.73
CA THR A 370 -8.68 -8.86 -0.81
C THR A 370 -9.49 -10.15 -0.73
N LYS A 371 -9.06 -11.21 -1.45
CA LYS A 371 -9.83 -12.45 -1.57
C LYS A 371 -9.73 -13.32 -0.32
N ILE A 372 -10.69 -14.24 -0.20
CA ILE A 372 -10.67 -15.35 0.74
C ILE A 372 -10.66 -16.64 -0.08
N ALA A 373 -9.83 -17.60 0.32
CA ALA A 373 -9.83 -18.93 -0.29
C ALA A 373 -9.58 -20.02 0.76
N THR A 374 -10.03 -21.23 0.44
CA THR A 374 -9.93 -22.40 1.31
C THR A 374 -9.27 -23.54 0.56
N GLY A 375 -8.45 -24.32 1.27
CA GLY A 375 -7.86 -25.53 0.73
C GLY A 375 -6.99 -26.27 1.74
N HIS A 376 -6.54 -27.46 1.37
CA HIS A 376 -5.61 -28.23 2.20
C HIS A 376 -4.20 -27.62 2.12
N ALA A 377 -3.59 -27.37 3.29
CA ALA A 377 -2.24 -26.86 3.40
C ALA A 377 -1.23 -27.89 2.87
N ARG A 378 -0.37 -27.48 1.94
CA ARG A 378 0.72 -28.28 1.40
C ARG A 378 2.03 -27.55 1.64
N TYR A 379 2.88 -28.13 2.49
CA TYR A 379 4.22 -27.61 2.72
C TYR A 379 5.15 -28.02 1.57
N ILE A 380 5.77 -27.03 0.92
CA ILE A 380 6.82 -27.25 -0.08
C ILE A 380 8.07 -26.57 0.44
N ALA A 381 9.15 -27.33 0.62
CA ALA A 381 10.41 -26.80 1.15
C ALA A 381 11.32 -26.24 0.05
N ASN A 382 11.28 -26.82 -1.15
CA ASN A 382 12.15 -26.48 -2.26
C ASN A 382 11.56 -26.93 -3.61
N ALA A 383 12.16 -26.45 -4.71
CA ALA A 383 11.71 -26.73 -6.07
C ALA A 383 11.65 -28.23 -6.43
N ALA A 384 12.44 -29.10 -5.78
CA ALA A 384 12.40 -30.54 -6.04
C ALA A 384 11.09 -31.20 -5.57
N GLN A 385 10.33 -30.53 -4.69
CA GLN A 385 9.08 -31.04 -4.15
C GLN A 385 7.84 -30.54 -4.90
N LEU A 386 7.99 -29.69 -5.92
CA LEU A 386 6.88 -29.08 -6.66
C LEU A 386 5.91 -30.13 -7.25
N HIS A 387 6.41 -31.28 -7.68
CA HIS A 387 5.61 -32.40 -8.21
C HIS A 387 4.59 -32.97 -7.22
N LYS A 388 4.70 -32.67 -5.93
CA LYS A 388 3.77 -33.14 -4.89
C LYS A 388 2.53 -32.26 -4.75
N PHE A 389 2.59 -31.04 -5.27
CA PHE A 389 1.51 -30.05 -5.12
C PHE A 389 0.31 -30.41 -6.00
N ARG A 390 -0.90 -30.28 -5.46
CA ARG A 390 -2.14 -30.56 -6.21
C ARG A 390 -2.95 -29.28 -6.43
N PRO A 391 -3.68 -29.18 -7.56
CA PRO A 391 -4.58 -28.06 -7.80
C PRO A 391 -5.60 -27.87 -6.66
N GLY A 392 -5.81 -26.62 -6.24
CA GLY A 392 -6.71 -26.25 -5.14
C GLY A 392 -6.12 -26.37 -3.73
N GLU A 393 -4.87 -26.80 -3.58
CA GLU A 393 -4.18 -26.77 -2.27
C GLU A 393 -3.72 -25.35 -1.91
N VAL A 394 -3.51 -25.11 -0.61
CA VAL A 394 -2.88 -23.89 -0.09
C VAL A 394 -1.38 -24.12 0.00
N LEU A 395 -0.60 -23.36 -0.76
CA LEU A 395 0.86 -23.47 -0.77
C LEU A 395 1.43 -22.84 0.49
N VAL A 396 2.11 -23.63 1.33
CA VAL A 396 2.82 -23.14 2.52
C VAL A 396 4.33 -23.30 2.31
N ALA A 397 5.10 -22.23 2.47
CA ALA A 397 6.54 -22.24 2.21
C ALA A 397 7.33 -21.25 3.09
N GLU A 398 8.66 -21.43 3.16
CA GLU A 398 9.53 -20.43 3.82
C GLU A 398 9.61 -19.15 2.96
N THR A 399 9.89 -19.33 1.68
CA THR A 399 9.85 -18.32 0.61
C THR A 399 9.49 -19.04 -0.70
N THR A 400 9.08 -18.29 -1.72
CA THR A 400 8.89 -18.81 -3.08
C THR A 400 10.03 -18.35 -3.97
N THR A 401 10.50 -19.22 -4.86
CA THR A 401 11.35 -18.81 -5.99
C THR A 401 10.54 -18.83 -7.28
N PRO A 402 11.06 -18.25 -8.37
CA PRO A 402 10.30 -18.22 -9.60
C PRO A 402 10.02 -19.57 -10.27
N ASP A 403 10.73 -20.63 -9.89
CA ASP A 403 10.46 -22.00 -10.35
C ASP A 403 9.09 -22.53 -9.88
N TRP A 404 8.46 -21.85 -8.92
CA TRP A 404 7.21 -22.26 -8.28
C TRP A 404 5.98 -21.68 -8.99
N GLU A 405 6.17 -20.80 -9.97
CA GLU A 405 5.11 -20.15 -10.73
C GLU A 405 4.06 -21.14 -11.31
N PRO A 406 4.43 -22.33 -11.85
CA PRO A 406 3.46 -23.29 -12.35
C PRO A 406 2.50 -23.78 -11.27
N ILE A 407 2.98 -24.01 -10.04
CA ILE A 407 2.14 -24.48 -8.94
C ILE A 407 1.34 -23.35 -8.31
N MET A 408 1.88 -22.12 -8.30
CA MET A 408 1.20 -20.94 -7.78
C MET A 408 -0.09 -20.65 -8.58
N LYS A 409 -0.08 -20.92 -9.89
CA LYS A 409 -1.26 -20.80 -10.78
C LYS A 409 -2.42 -21.71 -10.42
N ILE A 410 -2.11 -22.89 -9.86
CA ILE A 410 -3.11 -23.90 -9.51
C ILE A 410 -3.40 -23.91 -8.01
N ALA A 411 -2.77 -23.04 -7.21
CA ALA A 411 -2.97 -22.93 -5.78
C ALA A 411 -4.29 -22.19 -5.46
N ALA A 412 -4.97 -22.61 -4.39
CA ALA A 412 -6.12 -21.88 -3.86
C ALA A 412 -5.68 -20.61 -3.13
N ALA A 413 -4.57 -20.68 -2.39
CA ALA A 413 -3.94 -19.56 -1.72
C ALA A 413 -2.44 -19.81 -1.52
N ILE A 414 -1.68 -18.75 -1.22
CA ILE A 414 -0.23 -18.82 -1.00
C ILE A 414 0.11 -18.25 0.38
N VAL A 415 0.92 -18.97 1.16
CA VAL A 415 1.33 -18.58 2.51
C VAL A 415 2.84 -18.72 2.64
N THR A 416 3.53 -17.63 2.98
CA THR A 416 4.99 -17.65 3.18
C THR A 416 5.42 -17.10 4.54
N ASN A 417 6.45 -17.69 5.12
CA ASN A 417 7.06 -17.14 6.35
C ASN A 417 7.77 -15.81 6.10
N ARG A 418 8.44 -15.67 4.94
CA ARG A 418 9.21 -14.48 4.59
C ARG A 418 8.59 -13.72 3.42
N GLY A 419 8.92 -12.44 3.33
CA GLY A 419 8.50 -11.54 2.26
C GLY A 419 7.59 -10.41 2.73
N GLY A 420 7.82 -9.23 2.17
CA GLY A 420 6.90 -8.09 2.28
C GLY A 420 5.90 -8.05 1.13
N ARG A 421 5.08 -6.99 1.07
CA ARG A 421 4.01 -6.81 0.07
C ARG A 421 4.53 -6.71 -1.37
N THR A 422 5.83 -6.52 -1.57
CA THR A 422 6.51 -6.43 -2.87
C THR A 422 7.34 -7.66 -3.20
N CYS A 423 7.24 -8.73 -2.41
CA CYS A 423 7.99 -9.96 -2.65
C CYS A 423 7.54 -10.67 -3.94
N HIS A 424 8.39 -11.56 -4.44
CA HIS A 424 8.04 -12.43 -5.57
C HIS A 424 6.69 -13.14 -5.38
N ALA A 425 6.44 -13.71 -4.19
CA ALA A 425 5.17 -14.37 -3.88
C ALA A 425 3.98 -13.42 -4.03
N ALA A 426 4.11 -12.18 -3.53
CA ALA A 426 3.06 -11.18 -3.57
C ALA A 426 2.80 -10.66 -5.00
N ILE A 427 3.85 -10.38 -5.77
CA ILE A 427 3.74 -9.91 -7.16
C ILE A 427 3.02 -10.98 -8.01
N ILE A 428 3.48 -12.23 -7.96
CA ILE A 428 2.86 -13.32 -8.74
C ILE A 428 1.45 -13.64 -8.24
N ALA A 429 1.21 -13.67 -6.93
CA ALA A 429 -0.14 -13.87 -6.39
C ALA A 429 -1.12 -12.81 -6.91
N ARG A 430 -0.69 -11.54 -6.99
CA ARG A 430 -1.46 -10.44 -7.59
C ARG A 430 -1.73 -10.67 -9.07
N GLU A 431 -0.69 -10.95 -9.87
CA GLU A 431 -0.81 -11.22 -11.32
C GLU A 431 -1.79 -12.39 -11.60
N LEU A 432 -1.78 -13.42 -10.77
CA LEU A 432 -2.62 -14.60 -10.91
C LEU A 432 -4.00 -14.46 -10.26
N GLY A 433 -4.22 -13.39 -9.48
CA GLY A 433 -5.43 -13.18 -8.70
C GLY A 433 -5.67 -14.23 -7.62
N VAL A 434 -4.61 -14.82 -7.06
CA VAL A 434 -4.66 -15.81 -5.97
C VAL A 434 -4.41 -15.08 -4.64
N PRO A 435 -5.24 -15.26 -3.58
CA PRO A 435 -4.97 -14.64 -2.28
C PRO A 435 -3.65 -15.14 -1.70
N ALA A 436 -2.87 -14.23 -1.13
CA ALA A 436 -1.65 -14.61 -0.43
C ALA A 436 -1.47 -13.90 0.91
N VAL A 437 -0.84 -14.60 1.86
CA VAL A 437 -0.41 -14.04 3.14
C VAL A 437 1.09 -14.26 3.29
N VAL A 438 1.86 -13.18 3.20
CA VAL A 438 3.33 -13.23 3.16
C VAL A 438 3.93 -12.65 4.45
N GLY A 439 5.15 -13.05 4.80
CA GLY A 439 5.80 -12.53 6.01
C GLY A 439 5.19 -13.07 7.31
N CYS A 440 4.66 -14.29 7.31
CA CYS A 440 4.02 -14.88 8.48
C CYS A 440 4.97 -15.19 9.64
N ASN A 441 6.27 -15.21 9.38
CA ASN A 441 7.36 -15.62 10.27
C ASN A 441 7.35 -17.10 10.71
N ASN A 442 6.20 -17.68 11.04
CA ASN A 442 6.08 -19.03 11.62
C ASN A 442 4.96 -19.90 11.01
N ALA A 443 4.36 -19.54 9.88
CA ALA A 443 3.31 -20.33 9.24
C ALA A 443 3.71 -21.78 8.93
N THR A 444 4.97 -22.04 8.52
CA THR A 444 5.45 -23.42 8.26
C THR A 444 5.53 -24.29 9.52
N GLN A 445 5.49 -23.68 10.70
CA GLN A 445 5.53 -24.36 11.99
C GLN A 445 4.14 -24.43 12.63
N ALA A 446 3.29 -23.44 12.35
CA ALA A 446 1.96 -23.30 12.92
C ALA A 446 0.87 -24.04 12.13
N ILE A 447 1.13 -24.39 10.86
CA ILE A 447 0.17 -25.06 9.99
C ILE A 447 0.68 -26.47 9.67
N ASP A 448 -0.02 -27.49 10.17
CA ASP A 448 0.30 -28.89 9.88
C ASP A 448 -0.06 -29.26 8.43
N GLU A 449 0.78 -30.06 7.77
CA GLU A 449 0.57 -30.50 6.40
C GLU A 449 -0.72 -31.32 6.24
N GLY A 450 -1.51 -31.02 5.21
CA GLY A 450 -2.80 -31.64 4.92
C GLY A 450 -3.99 -31.03 5.67
N THR A 451 -3.76 -30.10 6.59
CA THR A 451 -4.83 -29.43 7.34
C THR A 451 -5.67 -28.54 6.43
N MET A 452 -6.99 -28.59 6.57
CA MET A 452 -7.87 -27.66 5.87
C MET A 452 -7.71 -26.27 6.49
N VAL A 453 -7.45 -25.25 5.69
CA VAL A 453 -7.28 -23.87 6.15
C VAL A 453 -8.05 -22.89 5.29
N THR A 454 -8.49 -21.79 5.90
CA THR A 454 -9.08 -20.65 5.19
C THR A 454 -8.13 -19.47 5.29
N VAL A 455 -7.70 -18.96 4.14
CA VAL A 455 -6.79 -17.83 4.02
C VAL A 455 -7.61 -16.59 3.67
N SER A 456 -7.62 -15.59 4.55
CA SER A 456 -8.39 -14.36 4.38
C SER A 456 -7.48 -13.14 4.26
N CYS A 457 -7.62 -12.44 3.15
CA CYS A 457 -6.98 -11.15 2.87
C CYS A 457 -7.99 -9.98 2.94
N ALA A 458 -9.23 -10.23 3.37
CA ALA A 458 -10.29 -9.23 3.39
C ALA A 458 -10.16 -8.19 4.54
N GLY A 459 -9.24 -8.41 5.49
CA GLY A 459 -9.08 -7.60 6.70
C GLY A 459 -8.29 -6.31 6.56
N GLY A 460 -7.97 -5.86 5.34
CA GLY A 460 -7.04 -4.75 5.08
C GLY A 460 -5.61 -5.26 4.92
N ASN A 461 -4.64 -4.62 5.59
CA ASN A 461 -3.21 -4.93 5.41
C ASN A 461 -2.75 -6.23 6.12
N GLU A 462 -3.53 -6.75 7.07
CA GLU A 462 -3.23 -8.00 7.80
C GLU A 462 -4.01 -9.17 7.18
N GLY A 463 -3.27 -10.16 6.69
CA GLY A 463 -3.81 -11.44 6.23
C GLY A 463 -3.83 -12.45 7.38
N ARG A 464 -4.91 -13.24 7.46
CA ARG A 464 -5.13 -14.23 8.53
C ARG A 464 -5.37 -15.60 7.93
N ILE A 465 -4.73 -16.61 8.53
CA ILE A 465 -4.93 -18.01 8.18
C ILE A 465 -5.68 -18.68 9.32
N PHE A 466 -6.87 -19.19 9.03
CA PHE A 466 -7.75 -19.84 9.99
C PHE A 466 -7.70 -21.35 9.85
N HIS A 467 -7.85 -22.05 10.97
CA HIS A 467 -8.06 -23.48 10.98
C HIS A 467 -9.46 -23.83 10.46
N GLY A 468 -9.53 -24.78 9.52
CA GLY A 468 -10.79 -25.26 8.95
C GLY A 468 -11.28 -24.49 7.73
N GLU A 469 -12.36 -25.00 7.15
CA GLU A 469 -13.15 -24.35 6.11
C GLU A 469 -14.17 -23.41 6.77
N LEU A 470 -14.00 -22.10 6.55
CA LEU A 470 -14.89 -21.08 7.06
C LEU A 470 -15.74 -20.52 5.93
N ASP A 471 -17.03 -20.35 6.19
CA ASP A 471 -17.96 -19.77 5.21
C ASP A 471 -17.65 -18.28 4.98
N TYR A 472 -17.66 -17.88 3.71
CA TYR A 472 -17.54 -16.48 3.30
C TYR A 472 -18.46 -16.17 2.11
N ASP A 473 -18.86 -14.90 2.02
CA ASP A 473 -19.60 -14.37 0.88
C ASP A 473 -18.67 -13.69 -0.12
N VAL A 474 -19.04 -13.76 -1.40
CA VAL A 474 -18.46 -12.93 -2.45
C VAL A 474 -19.59 -12.09 -3.06
N ILE A 475 -19.54 -10.78 -2.81
CA ILE A 475 -20.50 -9.83 -3.36
C ILE A 475 -19.86 -9.16 -4.56
N GLU A 476 -20.40 -9.41 -5.75
CA GLU A 476 -19.99 -8.77 -7.00
C GLU A 476 -20.99 -7.67 -7.35
N THR A 477 -20.55 -6.41 -7.42
CA THR A 477 -21.40 -5.29 -7.83
C THR A 477 -20.78 -4.52 -8.99
N ASP A 478 -21.55 -4.33 -10.06
CA ASP A 478 -21.19 -3.44 -11.15
C ASP A 478 -21.48 -1.98 -10.74
N LEU A 479 -20.44 -1.15 -10.73
CA LEU A 479 -20.50 0.25 -10.31
C LEU A 479 -20.74 1.22 -11.48
N SER A 480 -20.74 0.75 -12.73
CA SER A 480 -20.62 1.62 -13.90
C SER A 480 -21.82 2.55 -14.17
N ASP A 481 -23.00 2.23 -13.64
CA ASP A 481 -24.24 2.99 -13.91
C ASP A 481 -25.12 3.22 -12.66
N LEU A 482 -24.55 3.22 -11.45
CA LEU A 482 -25.32 3.49 -10.22
C LEU A 482 -25.72 4.98 -10.15
N PRO A 483 -27.02 5.33 -10.21
CA PRO A 483 -27.45 6.71 -10.07
C PRO A 483 -27.12 7.21 -8.65
N ARG A 484 -26.87 8.52 -8.53
CA ARG A 484 -26.56 9.16 -7.23
C ARG A 484 -27.84 9.74 -6.62
N PRO A 485 -28.15 9.47 -5.35
CA PRO A 485 -29.25 10.16 -4.65
C PRO A 485 -28.93 11.64 -4.41
N ASN A 486 -29.96 12.43 -4.10
CA ASN A 486 -29.78 13.83 -3.68
C ASN A 486 -29.25 13.93 -2.25
N THR A 487 -29.75 13.08 -1.35
CA THR A 487 -29.17 12.93 -0.01
C THR A 487 -27.79 12.28 -0.13
N LYS A 488 -26.77 12.93 0.42
CA LYS A 488 -25.38 12.47 0.29
C LYS A 488 -25.15 11.20 1.09
N ILE A 489 -24.55 10.19 0.46
CA ILE A 489 -24.19 8.93 1.11
C ILE A 489 -22.71 8.97 1.45
N MET A 490 -22.40 9.06 2.73
CA MET A 490 -21.06 9.17 3.29
C MET A 490 -20.67 7.84 3.96
N VAL A 491 -19.37 7.66 4.26
CA VAL A 491 -18.88 6.49 5.00
C VAL A 491 -18.42 6.81 6.41
N ASN A 492 -18.59 5.85 7.32
CA ASN A 492 -17.96 5.78 8.63
C ASN A 492 -16.66 5.00 8.51
N LEU A 493 -15.54 5.60 8.88
CA LEU A 493 -14.24 4.95 8.77
C LEU A 493 -13.33 5.28 9.97
N GLY A 494 -12.85 4.26 10.67
CA GLY A 494 -11.85 4.43 11.74
C GLY A 494 -10.47 3.92 11.36
N ASN A 495 -10.41 2.91 10.49
CA ASN A 495 -9.16 2.23 10.12
C ASN A 495 -8.55 2.86 8.84
N PRO A 496 -7.37 3.51 8.94
CA PRO A 496 -6.66 4.05 7.77
C PRO A 496 -6.27 2.99 6.75
N ASP A 497 -6.06 1.73 7.15
CA ASP A 497 -5.69 0.63 6.24
C ASP A 497 -6.79 0.28 5.24
N LEU A 498 -8.05 0.60 5.57
CA LEU A 498 -9.19 0.37 4.68
C LEU A 498 -9.53 1.58 3.81
N ALA A 499 -8.82 2.71 3.97
CA ALA A 499 -9.20 3.96 3.33
C ALA A 499 -9.14 3.89 1.80
N PHE A 500 -8.03 3.39 1.24
CA PHE A 500 -7.83 3.32 -0.21
C PHE A 500 -8.78 2.34 -0.90
N SER A 501 -9.14 1.22 -0.27
CA SER A 501 -10.12 0.27 -0.83
C SER A 501 -11.54 0.82 -0.74
N THR A 502 -11.86 1.51 0.36
CA THR A 502 -13.19 2.10 0.59
C THR A 502 -13.45 3.29 -0.35
N SER A 503 -12.42 4.00 -0.80
CA SER A 503 -12.61 5.17 -1.68
C SER A 503 -13.18 4.83 -3.07
N PHE A 504 -13.06 3.57 -3.49
CA PHE A 504 -13.70 3.05 -4.70
C PHE A 504 -15.22 2.89 -4.56
N LEU A 505 -15.77 2.92 -3.34
CA LEU A 505 -17.22 2.90 -3.15
C LEU A 505 -17.84 4.19 -3.70
N PRO A 506 -19.03 4.11 -4.30
CA PRO A 506 -19.77 5.28 -4.74
C PRO A 506 -20.32 6.01 -3.49
N CYS A 507 -19.49 6.85 -2.88
CA CYS A 507 -19.83 7.66 -1.71
C CYS A 507 -19.37 9.11 -1.89
N ASP A 508 -19.93 10.02 -1.09
CA ASP A 508 -19.71 11.47 -1.15
C ASP A 508 -18.61 11.97 -0.19
N GLY A 509 -17.89 11.05 0.46
CA GLY A 509 -16.82 11.34 1.42
C GLY A 509 -16.99 10.56 2.72
N VAL A 510 -16.32 11.01 3.78
CA VAL A 510 -16.36 10.38 5.11
C VAL A 510 -17.14 11.29 6.06
N GLY A 511 -18.30 10.81 6.53
CA GLY A 511 -19.18 11.58 7.43
C GLY A 511 -18.80 11.41 8.90
N LEU A 512 -18.02 10.37 9.21
CA LEU A 512 -17.41 10.16 10.52
C LEU A 512 -16.08 9.40 10.38
N ALA A 513 -14.98 10.13 10.51
CA ALA A 513 -13.66 9.57 10.75
C ALA A 513 -13.38 9.51 12.25
N ARG A 514 -13.19 8.29 12.79
CA ARG A 514 -12.98 8.05 14.22
C ARG A 514 -11.49 7.96 14.56
N LEU A 515 -11.05 8.72 15.58
CA LEU A 515 -9.63 8.70 16.00
C LEU A 515 -9.28 7.51 16.91
N GLU A 516 -10.27 6.88 17.53
CA GLU A 516 -10.06 5.88 18.58
C GLU A 516 -9.26 4.68 18.08
N PHE A 517 -9.52 4.22 16.85
CA PHE A 517 -8.74 3.15 16.22
C PHE A 517 -7.29 3.58 16.02
N ILE A 518 -7.06 4.83 15.58
CA ILE A 518 -5.70 5.33 15.35
C ILE A 518 -4.93 5.39 16.67
N ILE A 519 -5.56 5.88 17.72
CA ILE A 519 -4.97 5.99 19.05
C ILE A 519 -4.70 4.60 19.62
N ASN A 520 -5.63 3.64 19.54
CA ASN A 520 -5.46 2.30 20.08
C ASN A 520 -4.39 1.49 19.32
N GLU A 521 -4.42 1.48 17.99
CA GLU A 521 -3.60 0.57 17.20
C GLU A 521 -2.25 1.14 16.77
N TYR A 522 -2.18 2.44 16.47
CA TYR A 522 -0.94 3.05 15.98
C TYR A 522 -0.19 3.88 17.03
N ILE A 523 -0.90 4.45 18.02
CA ILE A 523 -0.30 5.26 19.09
C ILE A 523 -0.12 4.43 20.37
N LYS A 524 -1.08 3.58 20.74
CA LYS A 524 -1.06 2.62 21.87
C LYS A 524 -0.88 3.21 23.28
N ALA A 525 -0.59 4.50 23.41
CA ALA A 525 -0.21 5.15 24.65
C ALA A 525 -1.11 6.35 24.97
N HIS A 526 -1.28 6.58 26.27
CA HIS A 526 -2.04 7.72 26.77
C HIS A 526 -1.31 9.04 26.46
N PRO A 527 -1.97 10.08 25.92
CA PRO A 527 -1.29 11.33 25.52
C PRO A 527 -0.54 12.00 26.67
N MET A 528 -1.15 12.05 27.86
CA MET A 528 -0.48 12.63 29.04
C MET A 528 0.68 11.77 29.54
N ALA A 529 0.67 10.46 29.27
CA ALA A 529 1.79 9.57 29.63
C ALA A 529 3.00 9.79 28.69
N LEU A 530 2.75 10.15 27.43
CA LEU A 530 3.79 10.54 26.47
C LEU A 530 4.43 11.90 26.84
N LEU A 531 3.63 12.84 27.36
CA LEU A 531 4.12 14.16 27.79
C LEU A 531 4.80 14.14 29.16
N HIS A 532 4.29 13.32 30.08
CA HIS A 532 4.75 13.27 31.47
C HIS A 532 5.15 11.85 31.91
N PRO A 533 6.15 11.24 31.27
CA PRO A 533 6.61 9.91 31.64
C PRO A 533 7.10 9.85 33.10
N GLU A 534 7.53 10.97 33.68
CA GLU A 534 7.95 11.08 35.09
C GLU A 534 6.82 10.86 36.10
N ARG A 535 5.55 11.02 35.70
CA ARG A 535 4.37 10.81 36.55
C ARG A 535 3.92 9.35 36.61
N ILE A 536 4.54 8.47 35.82
CA ILE A 536 4.19 7.06 35.71
C ILE A 536 4.91 6.26 36.80
N ALA A 537 4.14 5.56 37.63
CA ALA A 537 4.70 4.81 38.76
C ALA A 537 5.52 3.60 38.29
N GLY A 538 5.04 2.87 37.27
CA GLY A 538 5.64 1.64 36.77
C GLY A 538 6.91 1.86 35.93
N ARG A 539 8.04 1.25 36.34
CA ARG A 539 9.28 1.29 35.55
C ARG A 539 9.13 0.55 34.20
N SER A 540 8.47 -0.61 34.20
CA SER A 540 8.20 -1.37 32.97
C SER A 540 7.37 -0.57 31.96
N THR A 541 6.39 0.21 32.43
CA THR A 541 5.56 1.08 31.59
C THR A 541 6.38 2.20 30.97
N ARG A 542 7.29 2.82 31.74
CA ARG A 542 8.22 3.83 31.22
C ARG A 542 9.17 3.27 30.17
N ASP A 543 9.78 2.11 30.43
CA ASP A 543 10.67 1.45 29.48
C ASP A 543 9.92 1.10 28.17
N ALA A 544 8.64 0.69 28.27
CA ALA A 544 7.79 0.43 27.11
C ALA A 544 7.46 1.69 26.31
N LEU A 545 7.19 2.83 26.98
CA LEU A 545 6.98 4.12 26.31
C LEU A 545 8.24 4.61 25.62
N GLU A 546 9.41 4.53 26.25
CA GLU A 546 10.69 4.91 25.64
C GLU A 546 10.97 4.09 24.38
N LYS A 547 10.63 2.80 24.39
CA LYS A 547 10.75 1.95 23.20
C LYS A 547 9.75 2.37 22.11
N LEU A 548 8.54 2.77 22.49
CA LEU A 548 7.46 3.14 21.57
C LEU A 548 7.74 4.44 20.83
N ILE A 549 8.30 5.44 21.52
CA ILE A 549 8.68 6.74 20.94
C ILE A 549 10.05 6.70 20.26
N SER A 550 10.70 5.53 20.21
CA SER A 550 12.01 5.38 19.59
C SER A 550 11.97 5.77 18.12
N GLY A 551 12.88 6.67 17.72
CA GLY A 551 12.91 7.23 16.35
C GLY A 551 12.15 8.54 16.17
N TYR A 552 11.47 9.04 17.20
CA TYR A 552 10.83 10.36 17.24
C TYR A 552 11.60 11.33 18.13
N ALA A 553 11.36 12.63 17.98
CA ALA A 553 12.05 13.63 18.78
C ALA A 553 11.69 13.54 20.27
N ASP A 554 10.40 13.36 20.56
CA ASP A 554 9.81 13.18 21.87
C ASP A 554 8.41 12.55 21.76
N GLY A 555 7.72 12.37 22.89
CA GLY A 555 6.37 11.81 22.91
C GLY A 555 5.30 12.69 22.24
N SER A 556 5.52 14.01 22.18
CA SER A 556 4.63 14.95 21.50
C SER A 556 4.72 14.77 19.98
N ASP A 557 5.94 14.78 19.42
CA ASP A 557 6.18 14.52 18.00
C ASP A 557 5.67 13.13 17.61
N TYR A 558 5.90 12.10 18.42
CA TYR A 558 5.34 10.76 18.19
C TYR A 558 3.81 10.80 18.03
N PHE A 559 3.09 11.37 19.00
CA PHE A 559 1.62 11.42 18.96
C PHE A 559 1.12 12.20 17.75
N VAL A 560 1.67 13.41 17.53
CA VAL A 560 1.26 14.32 16.46
C VAL A 560 1.47 13.67 15.09
N ARG A 561 2.63 13.06 14.86
CA ARG A 561 2.97 12.41 13.59
C ARG A 561 2.09 11.20 13.33
N ARG A 562 1.94 10.29 14.29
CA ARG A 562 1.15 9.07 14.11
C ARG A 562 -0.33 9.38 13.89
N LEU A 563 -0.88 10.34 14.64
CA LEU A 563 -2.25 10.78 14.44
C LEU A 563 -2.44 11.45 13.07
N ALA A 564 -1.50 12.31 12.66
CA ALA A 564 -1.53 12.96 11.36
C ALA A 564 -1.39 11.97 10.19
N GLU A 565 -0.55 10.93 10.31
CA GLU A 565 -0.44 9.86 9.30
C GLU A 565 -1.76 9.09 9.16
N GLY A 566 -2.40 8.72 10.26
CA GLY A 566 -3.68 8.00 10.24
C GLY A 566 -4.80 8.83 9.62
N VAL A 567 -5.01 10.06 10.10
CA VAL A 567 -6.04 10.96 9.58
C VAL A 567 -5.73 11.41 8.16
N GLY A 568 -4.47 11.74 7.88
CA GLY A 568 -4.00 12.13 6.56
C GLY A 568 -4.26 11.03 5.53
N THR A 569 -4.01 9.76 5.87
CA THR A 569 -4.29 8.62 4.98
C THR A 569 -5.78 8.54 4.61
N ILE A 570 -6.67 8.70 5.60
CA ILE A 570 -8.12 8.73 5.35
C ILE A 570 -8.48 9.94 4.47
N ALA A 571 -8.00 11.13 4.81
CA ALA A 571 -8.30 12.35 4.06
C ALA A 571 -7.79 12.33 2.60
N ALA A 572 -6.61 11.74 2.37
CA ALA A 572 -6.03 11.55 1.05
C ALA A 572 -6.85 10.55 0.20
N ALA A 573 -7.30 9.45 0.79
CA ALA A 573 -8.08 8.43 0.08
C ALA A 573 -9.37 8.99 -0.55
N PHE A 574 -10.00 9.97 0.09
CA PHE A 574 -11.25 10.58 -0.38
C PHE A 574 -11.04 11.95 -1.03
N TRP A 575 -9.81 12.41 -1.24
CA TRP A 575 -9.54 13.73 -1.80
C TRP A 575 -10.24 13.92 -3.17
N PRO A 576 -10.91 15.06 -3.44
CA PRO A 576 -11.15 16.23 -2.59
C PRO A 576 -12.48 16.20 -1.81
N LYS A 577 -13.16 15.05 -1.71
CA LYS A 577 -14.43 14.89 -0.97
C LYS A 577 -14.22 15.18 0.52
N PRO A 578 -15.25 15.70 1.23
CA PRO A 578 -15.13 16.06 2.63
C PRO A 578 -14.88 14.85 3.54
N VAL A 579 -14.03 15.04 4.53
CA VAL A 579 -13.74 14.07 5.59
C VAL A 579 -13.98 14.73 6.94
N VAL A 580 -15.04 14.34 7.63
CA VAL A 580 -15.41 14.87 8.95
C VAL A 580 -14.73 14.03 10.03
N VAL A 581 -13.67 14.58 10.63
CA VAL A 581 -12.89 13.93 11.70
C VAL A 581 -13.49 14.30 13.04
N ARG A 582 -14.00 13.31 13.77
CA ARG A 582 -14.43 13.49 15.15
C ARG A 582 -13.21 13.47 16.06
N LEU A 583 -13.00 14.54 16.82
CA LEU A 583 -11.94 14.55 17.84
C LEU A 583 -12.20 13.46 18.89
N SER A 584 -11.20 13.12 19.69
CA SER A 584 -11.27 11.92 20.55
C SER A 584 -12.47 11.94 21.49
N ASP A 585 -13.26 10.87 21.48
CA ASP A 585 -14.44 10.72 22.33
C ASP A 585 -14.31 9.54 23.30
N PHE A 586 -13.08 9.19 23.67
CA PHE A 586 -12.82 8.14 24.65
C PHE A 586 -13.42 8.50 26.02
N LYS A 587 -13.99 7.48 26.64
CA LYS A 587 -14.36 7.46 28.06
C LYS A 587 -13.09 7.26 28.90
N SER A 588 -13.12 7.67 30.17
CA SER A 588 -11.95 7.58 31.07
C SER A 588 -11.42 6.16 31.24
N ASN A 589 -12.30 5.16 31.25
CA ASN A 589 -11.92 3.74 31.32
C ASN A 589 -11.22 3.24 30.04
N GLU A 590 -11.54 3.79 28.88
CA GLU A 590 -10.87 3.45 27.62
C GLU A 590 -9.47 4.09 27.58
N TYR A 591 -9.34 5.36 27.97
CA TYR A 591 -8.02 5.99 28.14
C TYR A 591 -7.16 5.26 29.17
N ALA A 592 -7.76 4.76 30.26
CA ALA A 592 -7.04 4.02 31.30
C ALA A 592 -6.44 2.70 30.77
N SER A 593 -7.03 2.13 29.72
CA SER A 593 -6.54 0.89 29.09
C SER A 593 -5.29 1.08 28.22
N LEU A 594 -4.99 2.32 27.80
CA LEU A 594 -3.79 2.64 27.04
C LEU A 594 -2.54 2.53 27.92
N LEU A 595 -1.38 2.36 27.26
CA LEU A 595 -0.10 2.32 27.97
C LEU A 595 0.10 3.62 28.77
N GLY A 596 0.23 3.48 30.09
CA GLY A 596 0.38 4.60 31.03
C GLY A 596 -0.91 5.33 31.41
N GLY A 597 -2.09 4.88 30.96
CA GLY A 597 -3.36 5.56 31.18
C GLY A 597 -3.86 5.54 32.63
N THR A 598 -3.68 4.44 33.36
CA THR A 598 -4.18 4.28 34.74
C THR A 598 -3.66 5.32 35.73
N ASP A 599 -2.50 5.93 35.47
CA ASP A 599 -1.89 6.94 36.33
C ASP A 599 -2.50 8.35 36.11
N PHE A 600 -3.27 8.55 35.04
CA PHE A 600 -3.87 9.84 34.66
C PHE A 600 -5.40 9.84 34.71
N GLU A 601 -6.03 8.67 34.61
CA GLU A 601 -7.47 8.55 34.49
C GLU A 601 -8.16 8.24 35.82
N PRO A 602 -9.18 9.04 36.22
CA PRO A 602 -9.99 8.74 37.39
C PRO A 602 -10.91 7.53 37.14
N GLN A 603 -11.26 6.82 38.22
CA GLN A 603 -12.36 5.87 38.17
C GLN A 603 -13.69 6.60 38.25
N GLU A 604 -14.61 6.30 37.34
CA GLU A 604 -15.94 6.89 37.28
C GLU A 604 -17.00 5.80 37.36
N ASP A 605 -18.06 6.03 38.14
CA ASP A 605 -19.17 5.07 38.27
C ASP A 605 -19.96 4.92 36.96
N ASN A 606 -20.05 5.99 36.15
CA ASN A 606 -20.78 6.01 34.88
C ASN A 606 -19.94 6.68 33.78
N PRO A 607 -18.95 5.96 33.20
CA PRO A 607 -18.03 6.54 32.21
C PRO A 607 -18.73 7.11 30.96
N MET A 608 -19.92 6.61 30.61
CA MET A 608 -20.72 7.12 29.49
C MET A 608 -21.08 8.61 29.65
N LEU A 609 -21.36 9.06 30.87
CA LEU A 609 -21.73 10.44 31.21
C LEU A 609 -20.55 11.29 31.72
N GLY A 610 -19.40 10.65 31.92
CA GLY A 610 -18.25 11.15 32.68
C GLY A 610 -17.31 12.08 31.91
N PHE A 611 -16.04 12.02 32.27
CA PHE A 611 -14.98 12.90 31.78
C PHE A 611 -14.57 12.54 30.33
N ARG A 612 -15.34 13.04 29.35
CA ARG A 612 -15.14 12.83 27.91
C ARG A 612 -15.61 14.01 27.05
N GLY A 613 -15.25 13.99 25.76
CA GLY A 613 -15.60 14.98 24.75
C GLY A 613 -15.19 16.40 25.13
N ALA A 614 -16.01 17.39 24.77
CA ALA A 614 -15.69 18.81 24.91
C ALA A 614 -15.24 19.22 26.34
N ALA A 615 -15.81 18.63 27.40
CA ALA A 615 -15.45 18.93 28.78
C ALA A 615 -14.03 18.49 29.11
N ARG A 616 -13.57 17.39 28.52
CA ARG A 616 -12.21 16.88 28.70
C ARG A 616 -11.19 17.80 28.05
N TYR A 617 -11.47 18.30 26.85
CA TYR A 617 -10.52 19.08 26.04
C TYR A 617 -9.99 20.33 26.72
N THR A 618 -10.82 21.02 27.50
CA THR A 618 -10.46 22.29 28.14
C THR A 618 -10.17 22.15 29.63
N HIS A 619 -10.26 20.94 30.18
CA HIS A 619 -9.98 20.70 31.58
C HIS A 619 -8.47 20.67 31.85
N PRO A 620 -7.96 21.28 32.93
CA PRO A 620 -6.52 21.33 33.23
C PRO A 620 -5.83 19.96 33.33
N ALA A 621 -6.58 18.89 33.61
CA ALA A 621 -6.04 17.53 33.67
C ALA A 621 -5.65 16.96 32.29
N TYR A 622 -6.19 17.51 31.19
CA TYR A 622 -6.04 16.95 29.84
C TYR A 622 -5.80 17.99 28.74
N ALA A 623 -5.85 19.28 29.02
CA ALA A 623 -5.69 20.34 28.01
C ALA A 623 -4.43 20.19 27.13
N GLU A 624 -3.32 19.70 27.69
CA GLU A 624 -2.09 19.41 26.93
C GLU A 624 -2.27 18.23 25.95
N GLY A 625 -3.04 17.21 26.31
CA GLY A 625 -3.41 16.12 25.40
C GLY A 625 -4.26 16.61 24.22
N PHE A 626 -5.22 17.51 24.48
CA PHE A 626 -6.02 18.14 23.42
C PHE A 626 -5.18 19.03 22.49
N ALA A 627 -4.16 19.70 23.03
CA ALA A 627 -3.20 20.47 22.24
C ALA A 627 -2.47 19.59 21.20
N LEU A 628 -2.15 18.34 21.55
CA LEU A 628 -1.54 17.38 20.62
C LEU A 628 -2.48 17.00 19.47
N GLU A 629 -3.76 16.76 19.75
CA GLU A 629 -4.76 16.51 18.70
C GLU A 629 -4.92 17.71 17.78
N CYS A 630 -4.98 18.93 18.34
CA CYS A 630 -5.02 20.16 17.56
C CYS A 630 -3.77 20.31 16.67
N ALA A 631 -2.58 20.05 17.20
CA ALA A 631 -1.33 20.11 16.45
C ALA A 631 -1.31 19.09 15.30
N ALA A 632 -1.82 17.87 15.51
CA ALA A 632 -1.95 16.87 14.46
C ALA A 632 -2.92 17.32 13.35
N MET A 633 -4.09 17.82 13.71
CA MET A 633 -5.08 18.27 12.72
C MET A 633 -4.59 19.49 11.93
N LYS A 634 -3.89 20.40 12.59
CA LYS A 634 -3.20 21.51 11.94
C LYS A 634 -2.14 21.01 10.95
N TYR A 635 -1.34 20.03 11.34
CA TYR A 635 -0.34 19.42 10.46
C TYR A 635 -0.98 18.79 9.21
N VAL A 636 -2.08 18.05 9.36
CA VAL A 636 -2.82 17.45 8.24
C VAL A 636 -3.31 18.51 7.26
N ARG A 637 -3.91 19.61 7.75
CA ARG A 637 -4.49 20.63 6.87
C ARG A 637 -3.43 21.53 6.25
N ASP A 638 -2.47 22.02 7.03
CA ASP A 638 -1.54 23.07 6.60
C ASP A 638 -0.26 22.50 6.00
N ASN A 639 0.32 21.43 6.59
CA ASN A 639 1.56 20.85 6.11
C ASN A 639 1.30 19.80 5.02
N MET A 640 0.34 18.88 5.22
CA MET A 640 0.00 17.88 4.21
C MET A 640 -0.91 18.43 3.10
N GLY A 641 -1.59 19.57 3.32
CA GLY A 641 -2.47 20.21 2.33
C GLY A 641 -3.86 19.59 2.22
N LEU A 642 -4.26 18.76 3.17
CA LEU A 642 -5.53 18.03 3.15
C LEU A 642 -6.64 18.89 3.76
N THR A 643 -7.01 19.96 3.06
CA THR A 643 -8.00 20.94 3.51
C THR A 643 -9.45 20.43 3.49
N ASN A 644 -9.70 19.27 2.87
CA ASN A 644 -10.98 18.55 2.89
C ASN A 644 -11.33 17.98 4.27
N VAL A 645 -10.37 18.00 5.23
CA VAL A 645 -10.62 17.68 6.63
C VAL A 645 -11.45 18.78 7.31
N LYS A 646 -12.61 18.37 7.82
CA LYS A 646 -13.47 19.11 8.75
C LYS A 646 -13.33 18.51 10.14
N LEU A 647 -13.51 19.31 11.18
CA LEU A 647 -13.37 18.82 12.56
C LEU A 647 -14.74 18.77 13.24
N MET A 648 -14.98 17.75 14.05
CA MET A 648 -16.23 17.58 14.77
C MET A 648 -15.98 17.40 16.26
N ILE A 649 -16.69 18.19 17.07
CA ILE A 649 -16.60 18.17 18.52
C ILE A 649 -17.67 17.23 19.09
N PRO A 650 -17.28 16.11 19.73
CA PRO A 650 -18.20 15.22 20.42
C PRO A 650 -18.57 15.72 21.81
N PHE A 651 -19.70 15.23 22.31
CA PHE A 651 -20.19 15.32 23.67
C PHE A 651 -20.19 16.75 24.26
N CYS A 652 -20.52 17.73 23.43
CA CYS A 652 -20.59 19.14 23.82
C CYS A 652 -21.92 19.43 24.52
N ARG A 653 -21.91 19.56 25.86
CA ARG A 653 -23.13 19.60 26.67
C ARG A 653 -23.77 20.99 26.68
N ARG A 654 -22.96 22.04 26.65
CA ARG A 654 -23.40 23.44 26.81
C ARG A 654 -22.75 24.38 25.80
N ILE A 655 -23.38 25.53 25.58
CA ILE A 655 -22.86 26.59 24.70
C ILE A 655 -21.49 27.08 25.19
N GLU A 656 -21.34 27.33 26.50
CA GLU A 656 -20.08 27.81 27.07
C GLU A 656 -18.94 26.78 26.96
N GLU A 657 -19.27 25.48 26.89
CA GLU A 657 -18.32 24.41 26.65
C GLU A 657 -17.82 24.45 25.20
N GLY A 658 -18.74 24.64 24.25
CA GLY A 658 -18.42 24.84 22.84
C GLY A 658 -17.54 26.08 22.60
N GLU A 659 -17.87 27.21 23.22
CA GLU A 659 -17.07 28.44 23.14
C GLU A 659 -15.63 28.23 23.63
N LYS A 660 -15.44 27.55 24.78
CA LYS A 660 -14.11 27.26 25.33
C LYS A 660 -13.31 26.33 24.44
N VAL A 661 -13.94 25.30 23.87
CA VAL A 661 -13.26 24.38 22.94
C VAL A 661 -12.81 25.13 21.69
N LEU A 662 -13.70 25.93 21.09
CA LEU A 662 -13.37 26.72 19.91
C LEU A 662 -12.26 27.75 20.18
N GLN A 663 -12.29 28.38 21.37
CA GLN A 663 -11.21 29.27 21.80
C GLN A 663 -9.89 28.51 21.92
N SER A 664 -9.89 27.35 22.59
CA SER A 664 -8.69 26.53 22.76
C SER A 664 -8.15 26.05 21.40
N MET A 665 -9.01 25.61 20.47
CA MET A 665 -8.59 25.26 19.12
C MET A 665 -7.96 26.45 18.39
N ALA A 666 -8.54 27.65 18.50
CA ALA A 666 -8.00 28.85 17.90
C ALA A 666 -6.63 29.24 18.49
N GLU A 667 -6.44 29.08 19.81
CA GLU A 667 -5.15 29.27 20.49
C GLU A 667 -4.07 28.31 19.94
N HIS A 668 -4.47 27.10 19.53
CA HIS A 668 -3.61 26.11 18.88
C HIS A 668 -3.57 26.24 17.34
N GLY A 669 -4.09 27.33 16.78
CA GLY A 669 -3.99 27.65 15.36
C GLY A 669 -5.01 26.95 14.45
N LEU A 670 -6.11 26.43 15.01
CA LEU A 670 -7.28 25.88 14.31
C LEU A 670 -8.49 26.78 14.53
N LYS A 671 -8.62 27.82 13.71
CA LYS A 671 -9.71 28.79 13.80
C LYS A 671 -10.73 28.56 12.68
N ARG A 672 -12.01 28.57 13.03
CA ARG A 672 -13.14 28.46 12.08
C ARG A 672 -13.00 29.50 10.96
N GLY A 673 -13.12 29.05 9.71
CA GLY A 673 -12.97 29.86 8.49
C GLY A 673 -11.52 30.04 8.02
N ASP A 674 -10.51 29.94 8.89
CA ASP A 674 -9.12 30.05 8.48
C ASP A 674 -8.70 28.81 7.68
N ASN A 675 -8.05 29.02 6.53
CA ASN A 675 -7.75 27.96 5.56
C ASN A 675 -9.01 27.12 5.20
N GLY A 676 -10.21 27.71 5.23
CA GLY A 676 -11.47 27.02 4.95
C GLY A 676 -11.89 25.98 5.99
N LEU A 677 -11.39 26.07 7.23
CA LEU A 677 -11.76 25.13 8.30
C LEU A 677 -13.24 25.26 8.67
N GLU A 678 -14.00 24.20 8.47
CA GLU A 678 -15.33 24.02 9.04
C GLU A 678 -15.25 23.18 10.32
N ILE A 679 -16.01 23.61 11.33
CA ILE A 679 -16.10 22.92 12.63
C ILE A 679 -17.55 22.55 12.90
N TYR A 680 -17.81 21.24 13.02
CA TYR A 680 -19.11 20.67 13.32
C TYR A 680 -19.20 20.30 14.80
N VAL A 681 -20.43 20.12 15.28
CA VAL A 681 -20.69 19.53 16.60
C VAL A 681 -21.54 18.28 16.42
N MET A 682 -21.24 17.25 17.22
CA MET A 682 -22.06 16.07 17.26
C MET A 682 -23.33 16.39 18.06
N CYS A 683 -24.49 16.30 17.40
CA CYS A 683 -25.81 16.54 18.01
C CYS A 683 -26.29 15.22 18.63
N GLU A 684 -25.84 14.95 19.84
CA GLU A 684 -25.99 13.65 20.50
C GLU A 684 -26.53 13.74 21.93
N ILE A 685 -26.71 14.95 22.44
CA ILE A 685 -27.29 15.22 23.76
C ILE A 685 -28.63 15.94 23.55
N PRO A 686 -29.71 15.61 24.29
CA PRO A 686 -31.00 16.30 24.14
C PRO A 686 -30.90 17.83 24.24
N ASN A 687 -29.98 18.35 25.04
CA ASN A 687 -29.72 19.79 25.14
C ASN A 687 -29.21 20.40 23.82
N ASN A 688 -28.45 19.65 22.99
CA ASN A 688 -28.05 20.10 21.66
C ASN A 688 -29.26 20.34 20.75
N VAL A 689 -30.25 19.44 20.81
CA VAL A 689 -31.48 19.51 20.01
C VAL A 689 -32.33 20.70 20.47
N ILE A 690 -32.49 20.85 21.79
CA ILE A 690 -33.31 21.93 22.38
C ILE A 690 -32.73 23.31 22.09
N LEU A 691 -31.39 23.46 22.15
CA LEU A 691 -30.69 24.73 21.95
C LEU A 691 -29.98 24.84 20.59
N ILE A 692 -30.47 24.12 19.57
CA ILE A 692 -29.78 24.03 18.28
C ILE A 692 -29.54 25.38 17.60
N ASP A 693 -30.43 26.36 17.80
CA ASP A 693 -30.29 27.73 17.26
C ASP A 693 -29.16 28.53 17.93
N GLU A 694 -28.77 28.17 19.15
CA GLU A 694 -27.63 28.78 19.83
C GLU A 694 -26.33 28.06 19.44
N PHE A 695 -26.36 26.73 19.33
CA PHE A 695 -25.23 25.95 18.84
C PHE A 695 -24.87 26.31 17.38
N SER A 696 -25.85 26.62 16.53
CA SER A 696 -25.63 26.98 15.11
C SER A 696 -24.81 28.26 14.92
N LYS A 697 -24.75 29.13 15.93
CA LYS A 697 -23.90 30.33 15.91
C LYS A 697 -22.41 29.97 16.03
N LEU A 698 -22.11 28.86 16.71
CA LEU A 698 -20.77 28.40 17.02
C LEU A 698 -20.21 27.41 15.98
N PHE A 699 -21.06 26.60 15.36
CA PHE A 699 -20.66 25.49 14.49
C PHE A 699 -21.22 25.61 13.08
N ASP A 700 -20.48 25.12 12.08
CA ASP A 700 -20.86 25.20 10.66
C ASP A 700 -21.81 24.05 10.25
N GLY A 701 -22.00 23.05 11.12
CA GLY A 701 -22.82 21.88 10.84
C GLY A 701 -23.02 20.97 12.05
N PHE A 702 -23.97 20.06 11.90
CA PHE A 702 -24.37 19.08 12.91
C PHE A 702 -24.26 17.66 12.35
N SER A 703 -23.69 16.76 13.13
CA SER A 703 -23.78 15.31 12.86
C SER A 703 -24.54 14.64 14.00
N ILE A 704 -25.68 14.05 13.71
CA ILE A 704 -26.57 13.47 14.71
C ILE A 704 -25.97 12.12 15.15
N GLY A 705 -25.53 12.06 16.40
CA GLY A 705 -25.06 10.84 17.06
C GLY A 705 -26.24 10.06 17.60
N SER A 706 -26.91 9.32 16.73
CA SER A 706 -28.16 8.59 17.03
C SER A 706 -28.05 7.64 18.23
N ASN A 707 -26.90 6.98 18.40
CA ASN A 707 -26.62 6.11 19.53
C ASN A 707 -26.72 6.83 20.89
N ASP A 708 -25.89 7.84 21.13
CA ASP A 708 -25.86 8.57 22.39
C ASP A 708 -27.14 9.39 22.59
N LEU A 709 -27.72 9.93 21.51
CA LEU A 709 -29.01 10.64 21.58
C LEU A 709 -30.13 9.72 22.04
N THR A 710 -30.16 8.47 21.57
CA THR A 710 -31.14 7.46 21.99
C THR A 710 -30.94 7.10 23.45
N GLN A 711 -29.71 6.78 23.86
CA GLN A 711 -29.37 6.46 25.25
C GLN A 711 -29.82 7.56 26.22
N LEU A 712 -29.56 8.82 25.89
CA LEU A 712 -29.89 9.97 26.75
C LEU A 712 -31.37 10.38 26.69
N THR A 713 -32.04 10.17 25.57
CA THR A 713 -33.47 10.46 25.42
C THR A 713 -34.32 9.44 26.18
N LEU A 714 -33.94 8.17 26.13
CA LEU A 714 -34.66 7.08 26.78
C LEU A 714 -34.17 6.79 28.20
N GLY A 715 -32.96 7.24 28.56
CA GLY A 715 -32.33 6.93 29.84
C GLY A 715 -31.84 5.48 29.93
N VAL A 716 -31.34 4.94 28.82
CA VAL A 716 -30.91 3.54 28.68
C VAL A 716 -29.42 3.48 28.38
N ASP A 717 -28.70 2.58 29.06
CA ASP A 717 -27.34 2.19 28.67
C ASP A 717 -27.42 0.95 27.78
N ARG A 718 -26.98 1.08 26.53
CA ARG A 718 -27.04 -0.03 25.56
C ARG A 718 -26.06 -1.15 25.89
N ASP A 719 -25.01 -0.85 26.65
CA ASP A 719 -23.99 -1.82 27.04
C ASP A 719 -24.46 -2.64 28.27
N SER A 720 -25.57 -2.23 28.90
CA SER A 720 -26.15 -2.94 30.04
C SER A 720 -27.05 -4.09 29.60
N GLU A 721 -26.63 -5.33 29.88
CA GLU A 721 -27.38 -6.56 29.58
C GLU A 721 -28.80 -6.60 30.18
N ILE A 722 -29.07 -5.77 31.19
CA ILE A 722 -30.35 -5.75 31.92
C ILE A 722 -31.39 -4.86 31.23
N VAL A 723 -30.98 -3.76 30.59
CA VAL A 723 -31.90 -2.73 30.06
C VAL A 723 -31.72 -2.44 28.57
N SER A 724 -30.73 -3.03 27.91
CA SER A 724 -30.45 -2.81 26.49
C SER A 724 -31.61 -3.19 25.55
N PHE A 725 -32.56 -4.00 26.01
CA PHE A 725 -33.77 -4.34 25.25
C PHE A 725 -34.69 -3.13 24.98
N ASP A 726 -34.59 -2.07 25.78
CA ASP A 726 -35.35 -0.82 25.60
C ASP A 726 -34.63 0.19 24.69
N PHE A 727 -33.44 -0.14 24.16
CA PHE A 727 -32.74 0.69 23.18
C PHE A 727 -33.37 0.50 21.79
N ASP A 728 -34.07 1.53 21.29
CA ASP A 728 -34.58 1.57 19.92
C ASP A 728 -34.46 2.98 19.32
N GLU A 729 -33.63 3.12 18.29
CA GLU A 729 -33.41 4.39 17.59
C GLU A 729 -34.65 4.84 16.78
N ARG A 730 -35.63 3.96 16.60
CA ARG A 730 -36.91 4.22 15.93
C ARG A 730 -37.99 4.73 16.88
N ASP A 731 -37.71 4.76 18.19
CA ASP A 731 -38.66 5.24 19.19
C ASP A 731 -39.22 6.61 18.78
N PRO A 732 -40.54 6.86 18.89
CA PRO A 732 -41.15 8.12 18.47
C PRO A 732 -40.51 9.36 19.12
N GLY A 733 -40.06 9.26 20.38
CA GLY A 733 -39.34 10.31 21.09
C GLY A 733 -37.99 10.61 20.46
N VAL A 734 -37.23 9.56 20.11
CA VAL A 734 -35.93 9.69 19.43
C VAL A 734 -36.11 10.28 18.02
N LYS A 735 -37.06 9.76 17.23
CA LYS A 735 -37.38 10.31 15.90
C LYS A 735 -37.78 11.78 15.98
N GLN A 736 -38.52 12.18 17.02
CA GLN A 736 -38.86 13.59 17.24
C GLN A 736 -37.63 14.44 17.54
N MET A 737 -36.68 13.95 18.34
CA MET A 737 -35.40 14.64 18.58
C MET A 737 -34.60 14.82 17.30
N ILE A 738 -34.47 13.76 16.49
CA ILE A 738 -33.78 13.80 15.19
C ILE A 738 -34.46 14.82 14.26
N LYS A 739 -35.79 14.79 14.16
CA LYS A 739 -36.55 15.74 13.33
C LYS A 739 -36.32 17.19 13.74
N LEU A 740 -36.38 17.49 15.05
CA LEU A 740 -36.12 18.83 15.57
C LEU A 740 -34.70 19.30 15.26
N ALA A 741 -33.72 18.38 15.29
CA ALA A 741 -32.34 18.67 14.94
C ALA A 741 -32.18 18.99 13.44
N VAL A 742 -32.74 18.18 12.55
CA VAL A 742 -32.68 18.42 11.08
C VAL A 742 -33.40 19.71 10.70
N GLU A 743 -34.61 19.93 11.21
CA GLU A 743 -35.35 21.18 10.98
C GLU A 743 -34.60 22.40 11.54
N GLY A 744 -33.88 22.21 12.66
CA GLY A 744 -33.03 23.21 13.29
C GLY A 744 -31.78 23.56 12.50
N ALA A 745 -31.05 22.57 12.02
CA ALA A 745 -29.91 22.82 11.14
C ALA A 745 -30.36 23.57 9.88
N ARG A 746 -31.45 23.11 9.24
CA ARG A 746 -31.99 23.72 8.02
C ARG A 746 -32.42 25.17 8.21
N ARG A 747 -33.15 25.50 9.29
CA ARG A 747 -33.59 26.89 9.55
C ARG A 747 -32.44 27.85 9.87
N ASN A 748 -31.28 27.32 10.29
CA ASN A 748 -30.06 28.08 10.52
C ASN A 748 -29.07 28.03 9.35
N HIS A 749 -29.43 27.38 8.24
CA HIS A 749 -28.54 27.19 7.08
C HIS A 749 -27.24 26.43 7.41
N CYS A 750 -27.29 25.54 8.41
CA CYS A 750 -26.18 24.65 8.78
C CYS A 750 -26.38 23.26 8.16
N HIS A 751 -25.28 22.56 7.92
CA HIS A 751 -25.32 21.16 7.47
C HIS A 751 -25.97 20.26 8.53
N SER A 752 -26.76 19.27 8.09
CA SER A 752 -27.23 18.15 8.93
C SER A 752 -26.86 16.80 8.34
N GLY A 753 -26.04 16.04 9.09
CA GLY A 753 -25.75 14.64 8.81
C GLY A 753 -26.24 13.75 9.95
N LEU A 754 -26.37 12.45 9.70
CA LEU A 754 -26.51 11.43 10.75
C LEU A 754 -25.34 10.45 10.68
N CYS A 755 -24.74 10.18 11.83
CA CYS A 755 -23.72 9.17 11.99
C CYS A 755 -24.25 8.04 12.91
N GLY A 756 -24.27 6.82 12.38
CA GLY A 756 -24.88 5.67 13.03
C GLY A 756 -25.31 4.62 12.02
N GLN A 757 -25.57 3.40 12.48
CA GLN A 757 -26.06 2.31 11.62
C GLN A 757 -27.58 2.31 11.48
N ALA A 758 -28.31 3.14 12.23
CA ALA A 758 -29.77 3.21 12.15
C ALA A 758 -30.34 3.22 10.71
N PRO A 759 -29.78 3.98 9.74
CA PRO A 759 -30.34 4.00 8.38
C PRO A 759 -30.05 2.73 7.57
N SER A 760 -28.97 2.01 7.88
CA SER A 760 -28.65 0.73 7.23
C SER A 760 -29.40 -0.43 7.90
N ASP A 761 -29.46 -0.44 9.23
CA ASP A 761 -30.10 -1.51 10.01
C ASP A 761 -31.63 -1.45 9.90
N TYR A 762 -32.17 -0.24 9.79
CA TYR A 762 -33.61 0.03 9.70
C TYR A 762 -33.91 0.87 8.45
N PRO A 763 -34.31 0.26 7.32
CA PRO A 763 -34.65 0.98 6.09
C PRO A 763 -35.73 2.06 6.28
N GLU A 764 -36.64 1.89 7.25
CA GLU A 764 -37.64 2.89 7.63
C GLU A 764 -37.04 4.15 8.26
N MET A 765 -35.85 4.06 8.87
CA MET A 765 -35.11 5.22 9.36
C MET A 765 -34.46 5.97 8.22
N ALA A 766 -33.87 5.27 7.23
CA ALA A 766 -33.38 5.92 6.02
C ALA A 766 -34.52 6.65 5.27
N GLU A 767 -35.69 6.03 5.13
CA GLU A 767 -36.86 6.69 4.53
C GLU A 767 -37.26 7.94 5.32
N PHE A 768 -37.39 7.82 6.65
CA PHE A 768 -37.73 8.94 7.51
C PHE A 768 -36.73 10.11 7.40
N LEU A 769 -35.43 9.83 7.36
CA LEU A 769 -34.38 10.84 7.25
C LEU A 769 -34.44 11.60 5.92
N VAL A 770 -34.71 10.88 4.82
CA VAL A 770 -34.92 11.47 3.49
C VAL A 770 -36.19 12.33 3.49
N GLU A 771 -37.29 11.84 4.09
CA GLU A 771 -38.57 12.57 4.17
C GLU A 771 -38.46 13.90 4.94
N ILE A 772 -37.69 13.95 6.02
CA ILE A 772 -37.45 15.19 6.78
C ILE A 772 -36.38 16.09 6.15
N GLY A 773 -35.70 15.62 5.10
CA GLY A 773 -34.74 16.39 4.31
C GLY A 773 -33.37 16.52 4.96
N ILE A 774 -32.80 15.43 5.49
CA ILE A 774 -31.41 15.41 5.94
C ILE A 774 -30.44 15.59 4.76
N ASP A 775 -29.29 16.25 4.98
CA ASP A 775 -28.33 16.48 3.90
C ASP A 775 -27.44 15.26 3.63
N SER A 776 -27.06 14.51 4.67
CA SER A 776 -26.21 13.33 4.53
C SER A 776 -26.49 12.20 5.52
N MET A 777 -26.16 10.98 5.12
CA MET A 777 -26.18 9.78 5.97
C MET A 777 -24.83 9.08 5.87
N SER A 778 -24.21 8.80 7.02
CA SER A 778 -22.88 8.18 7.10
C SER A 778 -22.96 6.74 7.59
N LEU A 779 -22.56 5.80 6.72
CA LEU A 779 -22.82 4.36 6.85
C LEU A 779 -21.53 3.54 6.91
N ASN A 780 -21.60 2.29 7.35
CA ASN A 780 -20.45 1.40 7.20
C ASN A 780 -20.21 1.06 5.71
N PRO A 781 -18.95 0.83 5.28
CA PRO A 781 -18.61 0.56 3.88
C PRO A 781 -19.40 -0.56 3.20
N ASP A 782 -19.78 -1.60 3.95
CA ASP A 782 -20.52 -2.78 3.50
C ASP A 782 -22.00 -2.49 3.17
N THR A 783 -22.61 -1.51 3.84
CA THR A 783 -24.04 -1.17 3.69
C THR A 783 -24.30 -0.02 2.72
N VAL A 784 -23.26 0.63 2.20
CA VAL A 784 -23.35 1.80 1.30
C VAL A 784 -24.21 1.50 0.08
N LEU A 785 -23.97 0.38 -0.60
CA LEU A 785 -24.62 0.08 -1.88
C LEU A 785 -26.11 -0.21 -1.71
N GLU A 786 -26.46 -1.06 -0.75
CA GLU A 786 -27.84 -1.40 -0.42
C GLU A 786 -28.63 -0.15 -0.01
N THR A 787 -28.08 0.63 0.92
CA THR A 787 -28.76 1.83 1.42
C THR A 787 -28.91 2.89 0.31
N THR A 788 -27.92 3.03 -0.57
CA THR A 788 -27.99 3.95 -1.71
C THR A 788 -29.17 3.60 -2.62
N GLN A 789 -29.37 2.30 -2.94
CA GLN A 789 -30.49 1.85 -3.75
C GLN A 789 -31.84 2.16 -3.10
N HIS A 790 -31.97 1.88 -1.80
CA HIS A 790 -33.19 2.19 -1.04
C HIS A 790 -33.51 3.69 -1.02
N VAL A 791 -32.50 4.54 -0.77
CA VAL A 791 -32.66 6.01 -0.78
C VAL A 791 -33.12 6.52 -2.14
N LEU A 792 -32.55 6.02 -3.23
CA LEU A 792 -32.98 6.36 -4.58
C LEU A 792 -34.46 6.01 -4.83
N GLU A 793 -34.93 4.88 -4.31
CA GLU A 793 -36.35 4.51 -4.43
C GLU A 793 -37.25 5.45 -3.63
N VAL A 794 -36.85 5.81 -2.41
CA VAL A 794 -37.59 6.76 -1.56
C VAL A 794 -37.67 8.12 -2.24
N GLU A 795 -36.55 8.66 -2.73
CA GLU A 795 -36.52 9.95 -3.43
C GLU A 795 -37.40 9.94 -4.69
N LYS A 796 -37.38 8.86 -5.47
CA LYS A 796 -38.28 8.69 -6.64
C LYS A 796 -39.75 8.68 -6.23
N LYS A 797 -40.11 8.02 -5.12
CA LYS A 797 -41.48 8.00 -4.58
C LYS A 797 -41.91 9.41 -4.14
N LEU A 798 -41.03 10.16 -3.48
CA LEU A 798 -41.30 11.53 -3.04
C LEU A 798 -41.46 12.49 -4.23
N GLN A 799 -40.60 12.40 -5.24
CA GLN A 799 -40.75 13.19 -6.47
C GLN A 799 -42.08 12.90 -7.18
N LYS A 800 -42.53 11.64 -7.23
CA LYS A 800 -43.84 11.28 -7.80
C LYS A 800 -45.02 11.83 -6.98
N LYS A 801 -44.90 11.91 -5.65
CA LYS A 801 -45.93 12.54 -4.79
C LYS A 801 -45.99 14.07 -4.95
N LEU A 802 -44.88 14.69 -5.34
CA LEU A 802 -44.75 16.13 -5.56
C LEU A 802 -45.00 16.56 -7.02
N ALA A 803 -45.07 15.61 -7.96
CA ALA A 803 -45.42 15.87 -9.35
C ALA A 803 -46.93 16.17 -9.45
N PRO A 804 -47.33 17.25 -10.15
CA PRO A 804 -48.72 17.74 -10.19
C PRO A 804 -49.72 16.80 -10.87
#